data_AF-A0A841BKH0-F1
#
_entry.id   AF-A0A841BKH0-F1
#
_cell.length_a   1.000
_cell.length_b   1.000
_cell.length_c   1.000
_cell.angle_alpha   90.00
_cell.angle_beta   90.00
_cell.angle_gamma   90.00
#
_symmetry.space_group_name_H-M   'P 1'
#
loop_
_entity.id
_entity.type
_entity.pdbx_description
1 polymer ?
#
loop_
_entity_poly.entity_id
_entity_poly.type
_entity_poly.pdbx_seq_one_letter_code
_entity_poly.pdbx_strand_id
1 'polypeptide(L)'
;MTAVSVSLWLPVSRSNFYSASTNVDLLDPDDPGRCRSPLLDECDYRIRLRVTVLRRLLEVLPRTFGYDRLAALETTTAHDALTQPVSVTVRLVPSAQTVAAHPAANEQLLAAGVGEVQCWVDENGFYVWTADGPDPAATLAALRTHIGHVIGGDFTLGRWKPDPDIEGREAAQKYNDVRDDDPALARPLGILTFFQLNTVFEGLANETLTPAVFFENFSRLDPYMASHTVAETGFRTIGEIADLLLVETDARQPLGQTATLSRFLAITSRESLQKLAWSVESVRRALLDEMMGVLHRQSRLSQLRLFSSEWTPQLAAGATETQLRGYVMLAGAKLPLIVNVNRLAAAACSFIVRTVGAHAPGVDNLHRQLSEWDTIVHALGSEVHGLERAIEQAWMERLLYEQEQVRAQQEVVAEIERSRDSRASTGSSDAAINSLALFLAIVGSLWAIETSGVGADASFSDQVAAVLPVLGIGIAIYGVAMGCVWYLRWLKQRSSDRSVYNYEYTFRLDEDADPARVADYLHLTESTLIDCALPHFSLTHLGGGRMERVSRDKTLVKLHSAITFSVGPFRQARFETVNEIVAHKVAGSHQYVLREVRIFGDSTRALRPDETIEMIRLVLRHTAGELLDRTDKPPFDVDRVVELALPLYLRGNTAAVPAVLEEEVI
;
A
#
# COMPACT_ATOMS: atom_id res chain seq x y z
N MET A 1 44.79 23.54 -40.12
CA MET A 1 43.50 23.11 -39.55
C MET A 1 43.79 22.71 -38.13
N THR A 2 42.94 23.14 -37.20
CA THR A 2 43.10 22.83 -35.78
C THR A 2 42.02 21.83 -35.43
N ALA A 3 42.41 20.66 -34.94
CA ALA A 3 41.46 19.66 -34.50
C ALA A 3 40.73 20.15 -33.25
N VAL A 4 39.41 20.06 -33.28
CA VAL A 4 38.53 20.32 -32.13
C VAL A 4 37.95 18.99 -31.67
N SER A 5 38.00 18.73 -30.36
CA SER A 5 37.41 17.53 -29.76
C SER A 5 36.36 17.89 -28.74
N VAL A 6 35.24 17.18 -28.79
CA VAL A 6 34.16 17.26 -27.81
C VAL A 6 33.84 15.85 -27.33
N SER A 7 33.71 15.69 -26.01
CA SER A 7 33.47 14.41 -25.38
C SER A 7 32.29 14.45 -24.43
N LEU A 8 31.64 13.30 -24.26
CA LEU A 8 30.66 13.06 -23.21
C LEU A 8 30.79 11.62 -22.70
N TRP A 9 30.30 11.37 -21.49
CA TRP A 9 30.26 10.03 -20.90
C TRP A 9 28.81 9.57 -20.77
N LEU A 10 28.54 8.34 -21.19
CA LEU A 10 27.23 7.69 -21.01
C LEU A 10 27.43 6.30 -20.42
N PRO A 11 26.51 5.85 -19.54
CA PRO A 11 26.59 4.51 -18.98
C PRO A 11 26.44 3.46 -20.07
N VAL A 12 27.47 2.64 -20.24
CA VAL A 12 27.47 1.47 -21.13
C VAL A 12 27.84 0.25 -20.30
N SER A 13 26.92 -0.72 -20.15
CA SER A 13 27.32 -2.01 -19.60
C SER A 13 28.11 -2.79 -20.65
N ARG A 14 29.07 -3.62 -20.24
CA ARG A 14 29.84 -4.46 -21.17
C ARG A 14 28.95 -5.30 -22.08
N SER A 15 27.88 -5.89 -21.53
CA SER A 15 26.88 -6.63 -22.29
C SER A 15 26.16 -5.79 -23.35
N ASN A 16 25.99 -4.49 -23.07
CA ASN A 16 25.40 -3.54 -23.99
C ASN A 16 26.43 -2.94 -24.96
N PHE A 17 27.74 -3.05 -24.74
CA PHE A 17 28.75 -2.67 -25.75
C PHE A 17 28.96 -3.81 -26.75
N TYR A 18 29.28 -5.00 -26.23
CA TYR A 18 29.62 -6.18 -27.02
C TYR A 18 28.94 -7.43 -26.47
N SER A 19 28.19 -8.12 -27.35
CA SER A 19 27.59 -9.42 -27.08
C SER A 19 28.25 -10.48 -27.96
N ALA A 20 29.03 -11.37 -27.35
CA ALA A 20 29.83 -12.38 -28.07
C ALA A 20 28.98 -13.30 -28.97
N SER A 21 27.72 -13.57 -28.64
CA SER A 21 26.85 -14.43 -29.45
C SER A 21 26.26 -13.75 -30.68
N THR A 22 26.23 -12.41 -30.72
CA THR A 22 25.48 -11.65 -31.75
C THR A 22 26.30 -10.56 -32.42
N ASN A 23 27.54 -10.32 -32.01
CA ASN A 23 28.36 -9.24 -32.58
C ASN A 23 29.67 -9.75 -33.22
N VAL A 24 29.97 -11.05 -33.14
CA VAL A 24 31.16 -11.63 -33.78
C VAL A 24 31.07 -11.52 -35.31
N ASP A 25 29.86 -11.56 -35.86
CA ASP A 25 29.55 -11.34 -37.27
C ASP A 25 29.82 -9.90 -37.75
N LEU A 26 30.01 -8.96 -36.83
CA LEU A 26 30.35 -7.56 -37.16
C LEU A 26 31.84 -7.39 -37.43
N LEU A 27 32.68 -8.33 -36.98
CA LEU A 27 34.12 -8.29 -37.18
C LEU A 27 34.44 -8.68 -38.62
N ASP A 28 35.29 -7.88 -39.28
CA ASP A 28 35.75 -8.24 -40.62
C ASP A 28 36.71 -9.45 -40.51
N PRO A 29 36.40 -10.59 -41.16
CA PRO A 29 37.24 -11.78 -41.07
C PRO A 29 38.61 -11.58 -41.72
N ASP A 30 38.73 -10.65 -42.68
CA ASP A 30 39.97 -10.40 -43.41
C ASP A 30 40.84 -9.33 -42.73
N ASP A 31 40.23 -8.41 -41.99
CA ASP A 31 40.91 -7.34 -41.23
C ASP A 31 40.32 -7.21 -39.82
N PRO A 32 40.92 -7.84 -38.78
CA PRO A 32 40.38 -7.78 -37.42
C PRO A 32 40.39 -6.36 -36.82
N GLY A 33 41.06 -5.40 -37.45
CA GLY A 33 41.01 -3.98 -37.10
C GLY A 33 39.83 -3.22 -37.72
N ARG A 34 38.94 -3.90 -38.44
CA ARG A 34 37.74 -3.33 -39.06
C ARG A 34 36.47 -4.06 -38.64
N CYS A 35 35.38 -3.31 -38.64
CA CYS A 35 34.05 -3.88 -38.46
C CYS A 35 33.01 -3.19 -39.34
N ARG A 36 31.95 -3.95 -39.68
CA ARG A 36 30.78 -3.49 -40.43
C ARG A 36 29.56 -4.29 -40.02
N SER A 37 28.37 -3.69 -40.05
CA SER A 37 27.15 -4.48 -39.90
C SER A 37 26.74 -5.08 -41.24
N PRO A 38 26.67 -6.42 -41.39
CA PRO A 38 26.18 -7.05 -42.62
C PRO A 38 24.71 -6.70 -42.90
N LEU A 39 23.97 -6.29 -41.87
CA LEU A 39 22.56 -5.92 -41.96
C LEU A 39 22.34 -4.58 -42.67
N LEU A 40 23.40 -3.80 -42.92
CA LEU A 40 23.31 -2.62 -43.78
C LEU A 40 23.13 -2.97 -45.25
N ASP A 41 23.46 -4.19 -45.65
CA ASP A 41 23.27 -4.68 -47.03
C ASP A 41 21.86 -5.28 -47.23
N GLU A 42 21.13 -5.52 -46.15
CA GLU A 42 19.73 -5.97 -46.17
C GLU A 42 18.78 -4.77 -46.32
N CYS A 43 18.09 -4.69 -47.46
CA CYS A 43 17.16 -3.59 -47.75
C CYS A 43 15.99 -3.50 -46.76
N ASP A 44 15.58 -4.63 -46.16
CA ASP A 44 14.38 -4.72 -45.30
C ASP A 44 14.69 -4.72 -43.79
N TYR A 45 15.96 -4.58 -43.40
CA TYR A 45 16.34 -4.68 -41.99
C TYR A 45 15.84 -3.47 -41.17
N ARG A 46 15.24 -3.77 -40.01
CA ARG A 46 14.76 -2.77 -39.03
C ARG A 46 15.68 -2.72 -37.81
N ILE A 47 16.30 -1.56 -37.58
CA ILE A 47 17.15 -1.34 -36.40
C ILE A 47 16.28 -1.35 -35.15
N ARG A 48 16.64 -2.18 -34.16
CA ARG A 48 15.91 -2.28 -32.89
C ARG A 48 16.59 -1.45 -31.81
N LEU A 49 15.79 -0.89 -30.90
CA LEU A 49 16.28 -0.17 -29.73
C LEU A 49 17.13 -1.04 -28.78
N ARG A 50 16.88 -2.35 -28.75
CA ARG A 50 17.54 -3.31 -27.84
C ARG A 50 18.88 -3.84 -28.38
N VAL A 51 19.47 -3.21 -29.38
CA VAL A 51 20.80 -3.58 -29.89
C VAL A 51 21.90 -3.01 -29.01
N THR A 52 23.10 -3.57 -29.11
CA THR A 52 24.28 -3.05 -28.41
C THR A 52 24.70 -1.69 -28.96
N VAL A 53 25.50 -0.94 -28.19
CA VAL A 53 26.15 0.31 -28.60
C VAL A 53 26.93 0.10 -29.90
N LEU A 54 27.73 -0.97 -30.00
CA LEU A 54 28.48 -1.28 -31.21
C LEU A 54 27.56 -1.38 -32.44
N ARG A 55 26.46 -2.13 -32.35
CA ARG A 55 25.47 -2.24 -33.43
C ARG A 55 24.81 -0.90 -33.74
N ARG A 56 24.44 -0.11 -32.72
CA ARG A 56 23.91 1.24 -32.96
C ARG A 56 24.87 2.12 -33.74
N LEU A 57 26.16 2.10 -33.40
CA LEU A 57 27.17 2.87 -34.11
C LEU A 57 27.36 2.40 -35.55
N LEU A 58 27.33 1.09 -35.79
CA LEU A 58 27.50 0.52 -37.13
C LEU A 58 26.23 0.55 -38.00
N GLU A 59 25.04 0.59 -37.41
CA GLU A 59 23.77 0.52 -38.15
C GLU A 59 23.08 1.90 -38.26
N VAL A 60 23.09 2.70 -37.20
CA VAL A 60 22.36 4.00 -37.18
C VAL A 60 23.18 5.13 -37.79
N LEU A 61 24.45 5.27 -37.43
CA LEU A 61 25.27 6.39 -37.91
C LEU A 61 25.42 6.40 -39.43
N PRO A 62 25.73 5.27 -40.10
CA PRO A 62 25.84 5.27 -41.56
C PRO A 62 24.50 5.50 -42.25
N ARG A 63 23.43 4.85 -41.77
CA ARG A 63 22.11 4.89 -42.40
C ARG A 63 21.41 6.25 -42.24
N THR A 64 21.55 6.88 -41.07
CA THR A 64 20.79 8.07 -40.70
C THR A 64 21.57 9.34 -40.92
N PHE A 65 22.85 9.35 -40.51
CA PHE A 65 23.67 10.57 -40.45
C PHE A 65 24.75 10.61 -41.53
N GLY A 66 24.90 9.54 -42.32
CA GLY A 66 25.80 9.48 -43.47
C GLY A 66 27.26 9.16 -43.12
N TYR A 67 27.51 8.56 -41.95
CA TYR A 67 28.83 8.03 -41.59
C TYR A 67 29.25 6.88 -42.52
N ASP A 68 30.54 6.58 -42.53
CA ASP A 68 31.12 5.46 -43.26
C ASP A 68 30.58 4.13 -42.71
N ARG A 69 30.28 3.20 -43.63
CA ARG A 69 29.82 1.84 -43.28
C ARG A 69 30.91 0.97 -42.66
N LEU A 70 32.17 1.36 -42.83
CA LEU A 70 33.34 0.70 -42.27
C LEU A 70 33.83 1.48 -41.07
N ALA A 71 33.99 0.81 -39.93
CA ALA A 71 34.56 1.39 -38.74
C ALA A 71 35.93 0.77 -38.43
N ALA A 72 36.83 1.58 -37.90
CA ALA A 72 38.07 1.08 -37.31
C ALA A 72 37.80 0.56 -35.90
N LEU A 73 38.43 -0.54 -35.54
CA LEU A 73 38.18 -1.27 -34.30
C LEU A 73 39.49 -1.48 -33.54
N GLU A 74 39.47 -1.21 -32.24
CA GLU A 74 40.52 -1.68 -31.34
C GLU A 74 39.98 -2.90 -30.59
N THR A 75 40.74 -3.99 -30.60
CA THR A 75 40.37 -5.24 -29.93
C THR A 75 41.33 -5.58 -28.81
N THR A 76 40.81 -6.18 -27.74
CA THR A 76 41.62 -6.86 -26.73
C THR A 76 41.47 -8.37 -26.87
N THR A 77 42.56 -9.10 -26.66
CA THR A 77 42.52 -10.56 -26.50
C THR A 77 42.08 -10.86 -25.08
N ALA A 78 40.78 -11.09 -24.89
CA ALA A 78 40.25 -11.57 -23.61
C ALA A 78 40.77 -13.01 -23.34
N HIS A 79 40.73 -13.44 -22.08
CA HIS A 79 41.29 -14.73 -21.62
C HIS A 79 40.69 -15.99 -22.32
N ASP A 80 39.64 -15.86 -23.13
CA ASP A 80 38.91 -16.99 -23.74
C ASP A 80 39.02 -17.06 -25.29
N ALA A 81 40.18 -16.69 -25.86
CA ALA A 81 40.50 -16.82 -27.29
C ALA A 81 39.64 -16.03 -28.31
N LEU A 82 38.60 -15.32 -27.85
CA LEU A 82 37.81 -14.40 -28.69
C LEU A 82 38.38 -12.98 -28.62
N THR A 83 38.66 -12.40 -29.79
CA THR A 83 38.94 -10.97 -29.95
C THR A 83 37.69 -10.18 -29.57
N GLN A 84 37.81 -9.32 -28.56
CA GLN A 84 36.72 -8.47 -28.10
C GLN A 84 37.01 -7.02 -28.49
N PRO A 85 36.09 -6.33 -29.20
CA PRO A 85 36.21 -4.89 -29.42
C PRO A 85 36.16 -4.15 -28.09
N VAL A 86 37.13 -3.27 -27.86
CA VAL A 86 37.19 -2.36 -26.71
C VAL A 86 36.89 -0.92 -27.12
N SER A 87 37.13 -0.56 -28.37
CA SER A 87 36.73 0.74 -28.92
C SER A 87 36.40 0.64 -30.42
N VAL A 88 35.59 1.58 -30.90
CA VAL A 88 35.19 1.68 -32.30
C VAL A 88 35.29 3.14 -32.75
N THR A 89 35.79 3.36 -33.96
CA THR A 89 35.86 4.67 -34.61
C THR A 89 35.13 4.65 -35.94
N VAL A 90 34.12 5.49 -36.07
CA VAL A 90 33.41 5.75 -37.33
C VAL A 90 33.69 7.15 -37.83
N ARG A 91 33.65 7.35 -39.14
CA ARG A 91 34.01 8.62 -39.80
C ARG A 91 32.83 9.16 -40.59
N LEU A 92 32.74 10.47 -40.70
CA LEU A 92 31.77 11.18 -41.52
C LEU A 92 32.55 12.22 -42.33
N VAL A 93 32.35 12.24 -43.64
CA VAL A 93 32.82 13.32 -44.52
C VAL A 93 31.60 14.17 -44.90
N PRO A 94 31.45 15.37 -44.31
CA PRO A 94 30.33 16.26 -44.64
C PRO A 94 30.33 16.60 -46.13
N SER A 95 29.19 16.41 -46.80
CA SER A 95 29.02 16.64 -48.22
C SER A 95 27.58 17.05 -48.51
N ALA A 96 27.31 17.59 -49.70
CA ALA A 96 25.95 17.92 -50.10
C ALA A 96 24.99 16.72 -49.99
N GLN A 97 25.49 15.49 -50.19
CA GLN A 97 24.69 14.27 -50.06
C GLN A 97 24.38 13.92 -48.59
N THR A 98 25.37 14.02 -47.69
CA THR A 98 25.14 13.74 -46.26
C THR A 98 24.30 14.84 -45.60
N VAL A 99 24.40 16.09 -46.07
CA VAL A 99 23.49 17.19 -45.69
C VAL A 99 22.07 16.92 -46.18
N ALA A 100 21.88 16.53 -47.44
CA ALA A 100 20.55 16.21 -47.96
C ALA A 100 19.88 15.03 -47.20
N ALA A 101 20.68 14.10 -46.68
CA ALA A 101 20.17 13.00 -45.87
C ALA A 101 19.66 13.45 -44.49
N HIS A 102 20.36 14.37 -43.82
CA HIS A 102 19.97 14.89 -42.51
C HIS A 102 20.41 16.36 -42.29
N PRO A 103 19.67 17.34 -42.86
CA PRO A 103 20.10 18.73 -42.92
C PRO A 103 20.42 19.32 -41.55
N ALA A 104 19.52 19.11 -40.58
CA ALA A 104 19.67 19.63 -39.22
C ALA A 104 20.99 19.21 -38.54
N ALA A 105 21.49 18.00 -38.82
CA ALA A 105 22.70 17.47 -38.18
C ALA A 105 23.99 17.89 -38.91
N ASN A 106 23.94 18.04 -40.23
CA ASN A 106 25.15 18.09 -41.07
C ASN A 106 25.37 19.45 -41.76
N GLU A 107 24.34 20.29 -41.91
CA GLU A 107 24.43 21.56 -42.62
C GLU A 107 25.45 22.51 -41.98
N GLN A 108 25.46 22.60 -40.64
CA GLN A 108 26.39 23.45 -39.91
C GLN A 108 27.85 22.97 -40.04
N LEU A 109 28.08 21.66 -40.13
CA LEU A 109 29.43 21.11 -40.34
C LEU A 109 29.98 21.55 -41.71
N LEU A 110 29.15 21.42 -42.76
CA LEU A 110 29.54 21.84 -44.11
C LEU A 110 29.74 23.35 -44.18
N ALA A 111 28.87 24.14 -43.55
CA ALA A 111 28.97 25.60 -43.49
C ALA A 111 30.22 26.08 -42.74
N ALA A 112 30.62 25.36 -41.68
CA ALA A 112 31.85 25.63 -40.93
C ALA A 112 33.14 25.17 -41.66
N GLY A 113 33.02 24.52 -42.82
CA GLY A 113 34.15 24.02 -43.60
C GLY A 113 34.82 22.79 -42.96
N VAL A 114 34.06 21.99 -42.21
CA VAL A 114 34.55 20.75 -41.59
C VAL A 114 34.79 19.70 -42.67
N GLY A 115 36.03 19.21 -42.76
CA GLY A 115 36.41 18.20 -43.76
C GLY A 115 36.06 16.77 -43.36
N GLU A 116 36.20 16.45 -42.08
CA GLU A 116 35.95 15.12 -41.52
C GLU A 116 35.50 15.25 -40.06
N VAL A 117 34.58 14.37 -39.65
CA VAL A 117 34.20 14.15 -38.26
C VAL A 117 34.50 12.69 -37.90
N GLN A 118 35.26 12.46 -36.83
CA GLN A 118 35.52 11.13 -36.28
C GLN A 118 34.75 10.95 -34.98
N CYS A 119 33.94 9.90 -34.87
CA CYS A 119 33.30 9.50 -33.62
C CYS A 119 33.99 8.24 -33.08
N TRP A 120 34.66 8.36 -31.94
CA TRP A 120 35.30 7.27 -31.21
C TRP A 120 34.47 6.94 -29.96
N VAL A 121 34.23 5.67 -29.70
CA VAL A 121 33.48 5.19 -28.54
C VAL A 121 34.17 3.97 -27.93
N ASP A 122 34.30 3.91 -26.61
CA ASP A 122 34.91 2.79 -25.89
C ASP A 122 33.93 1.97 -25.03
N GLU A 123 34.41 0.83 -24.51
CA GLU A 123 33.63 -0.06 -23.64
C GLU A 123 33.32 0.54 -22.26
N ASN A 124 33.98 1.64 -21.88
CA ASN A 124 33.74 2.34 -20.61
C ASN A 124 32.71 3.48 -20.76
N GLY A 125 32.19 3.70 -21.98
CA GLY A 125 31.14 4.66 -22.25
C GLY A 125 31.60 6.08 -22.55
N PHE A 126 32.88 6.27 -22.89
CA PHE A 126 33.37 7.56 -23.40
C PHE A 126 33.05 7.68 -24.88
N TYR A 127 32.41 8.79 -25.26
CA TYR A 127 32.14 9.16 -26.65
C TYR A 127 32.95 10.42 -26.95
N VAL A 128 33.70 10.40 -28.05
CA VAL A 128 34.55 11.50 -28.49
C VAL A 128 34.29 11.79 -29.95
N TRP A 129 33.93 13.03 -30.25
CA TRP A 129 33.88 13.54 -31.61
C TRP A 129 35.04 14.48 -31.84
N THR A 130 35.78 14.26 -32.93
CA THR A 130 36.88 15.12 -33.36
C THR A 130 36.60 15.62 -34.77
N ALA A 131 36.79 16.92 -34.99
CA ALA A 131 36.59 17.54 -36.30
C ALA A 131 37.74 18.51 -36.63
N ASP A 132 38.13 18.53 -37.90
CA ASP A 132 39.10 19.48 -38.44
C ASP A 132 38.39 20.55 -39.27
N GLY A 133 38.64 21.82 -38.94
CA GLY A 133 38.09 22.95 -39.69
C GLY A 133 39.03 24.16 -39.74
N PRO A 134 38.68 25.15 -40.58
CA PRO A 134 39.45 26.39 -40.73
C PRO A 134 39.32 27.33 -39.52
N ASP A 135 38.13 27.39 -38.91
CA ASP A 135 37.85 28.18 -37.70
C ASP A 135 37.46 27.24 -36.54
N PRO A 136 38.28 27.14 -35.48
CA PRO A 136 38.00 26.29 -34.33
C PRO A 136 36.67 26.61 -33.63
N ALA A 137 36.28 27.89 -33.55
CA ALA A 137 35.06 28.28 -32.84
C ALA A 137 33.80 27.87 -33.62
N ALA A 138 33.76 28.16 -34.92
CA ALA A 138 32.68 27.70 -35.79
C ALA A 138 32.62 26.17 -35.90
N THR A 139 33.79 25.50 -35.96
CA THR A 139 33.90 24.03 -35.97
C THR A 139 33.33 23.43 -34.69
N LEU A 140 33.69 23.99 -33.53
CA LEU A 140 33.18 23.56 -32.24
C LEU A 140 31.65 23.71 -32.16
N ALA A 141 31.12 24.88 -32.54
CA ALA A 141 29.68 25.11 -32.52
C ALA A 141 28.92 24.13 -33.43
N ALA A 142 29.40 23.94 -34.66
CA ALA A 142 28.83 22.99 -35.61
C ALA A 142 28.90 21.54 -35.09
N LEU A 143 30.02 21.17 -34.44
CA LEU A 143 30.21 19.86 -33.86
C LEU A 143 29.26 19.60 -32.69
N ARG A 144 29.02 20.58 -31.82
CA ARG A 144 28.04 20.46 -30.71
C ARG A 144 26.62 20.22 -31.25
N THR A 145 26.18 21.02 -32.22
CA THR A 145 24.88 20.84 -32.88
C THR A 145 24.75 19.44 -33.49
N HIS A 146 25.79 18.99 -34.19
CA HIS A 146 25.82 17.64 -34.78
C HIS A 146 25.66 16.55 -33.71
N ILE A 147 26.42 16.63 -32.61
CA ILE A 147 26.35 15.66 -31.51
C ILE A 147 24.95 15.64 -30.88
N GLY A 148 24.35 16.80 -30.64
CA GLY A 148 22.98 16.92 -30.12
C GLY A 148 21.97 16.14 -30.97
N HIS A 149 22.05 16.30 -32.30
CA HIS A 149 21.22 15.54 -33.24
C HIS A 149 21.55 14.04 -33.26
N VAL A 150 22.83 13.67 -33.29
CA VAL A 150 23.26 12.26 -33.35
C VAL A 150 22.84 11.46 -32.13
N ILE A 151 22.87 12.07 -30.93
CA ILE A 151 22.52 11.38 -29.69
C ILE A 151 21.00 11.16 -29.56
N GLY A 152 20.18 11.98 -30.21
CA GLY A 152 18.72 11.81 -30.20
C GLY A 152 17.94 13.04 -30.63
N GLY A 153 18.62 14.18 -30.85
CA GLY A 153 18.02 15.42 -31.33
C GLY A 153 16.86 15.88 -30.48
N ASP A 154 15.79 16.29 -31.16
CA ASP A 154 14.55 16.78 -30.56
C ASP A 154 13.64 15.64 -30.06
N PHE A 155 14.19 14.44 -29.83
CA PHE A 155 13.41 13.39 -29.20
C PHE A 155 13.02 13.82 -27.79
N THR A 156 11.76 14.21 -27.68
CA THR A 156 11.05 14.35 -26.43
C THR A 156 10.37 13.02 -26.13
N LEU A 157 10.56 12.48 -24.93
CA LEU A 157 9.58 11.52 -24.42
C LEU A 157 8.26 12.30 -24.35
N GLY A 158 7.22 11.84 -25.05
CA GLY A 158 5.89 12.42 -24.92
C GLY A 158 5.44 12.11 -23.50
N ARG A 159 5.65 13.05 -22.58
CA ARG A 159 5.48 12.84 -21.13
C ARG A 159 4.08 13.26 -20.64
N TRP A 160 3.21 13.67 -21.58
CA TRP A 160 2.08 14.56 -21.31
C TRP A 160 0.87 14.30 -22.23
N LYS A 161 0.57 13.04 -22.59
CA LYS A 161 -0.66 12.74 -23.33
C LYS A 161 -1.72 12.10 -22.43
N PRO A 162 -3.01 12.42 -22.65
CA PRO A 162 -4.12 11.92 -21.82
C PRO A 162 -4.40 10.41 -21.99
N ASP A 163 -3.68 9.70 -22.85
CA ASP A 163 -3.94 8.29 -23.18
C ASP A 163 -2.74 7.40 -22.79
N PRO A 164 -2.75 6.78 -21.59
CA PRO A 164 -1.57 6.16 -20.97
C PRO A 164 -1.19 4.78 -21.52
N ASP A 165 -2.06 4.09 -22.26
CA ASP A 165 -1.90 2.65 -22.52
C ASP A 165 -0.98 2.28 -23.71
N ILE A 166 -0.49 3.25 -24.49
CA ILE A 166 0.21 2.98 -25.77
C ILE A 166 1.67 3.51 -25.82
N GLU A 167 2.11 4.27 -24.82
CA GLU A 167 3.25 5.18 -24.96
C GLU A 167 4.63 4.51 -25.05
N GLY A 168 4.90 3.43 -24.31
CA GLY A 168 6.25 2.82 -24.31
C GLY A 168 6.63 2.22 -25.67
N ARG A 169 5.67 1.60 -26.35
CA ARG A 169 5.88 1.02 -27.68
C ARG A 169 5.91 2.11 -28.75
N GLU A 170 5.01 3.09 -28.67
CA GLU A 170 4.97 4.21 -29.61
C GLU A 170 6.21 5.10 -29.50
N ALA A 171 6.68 5.41 -28.28
CA ALA A 171 7.92 6.17 -28.08
C ALA A 171 9.12 5.41 -28.67
N ALA A 172 9.14 4.09 -28.50
CA ALA A 172 10.16 3.23 -29.10
C ALA A 172 10.07 3.18 -30.64
N GLN A 173 8.87 3.16 -31.21
CA GLN A 173 8.64 3.23 -32.65
C GLN A 173 9.05 4.60 -33.20
N LYS A 174 8.62 5.69 -32.54
CA LYS A 174 8.96 7.07 -32.87
C LYS A 174 10.47 7.29 -32.83
N TYR A 175 11.16 6.80 -31.81
CA TYR A 175 12.61 6.94 -31.71
C TYR A 175 13.33 6.23 -32.86
N ASN A 176 12.82 5.09 -33.32
CA ASN A 176 13.40 4.37 -34.46
C ASN A 176 12.82 4.84 -35.82
N ASP A 177 11.91 5.83 -35.83
CA ASP A 177 11.12 6.24 -36.99
C ASP A 177 10.50 5.05 -37.75
N VAL A 178 9.95 4.08 -37.00
CA VAL A 178 9.24 2.94 -37.60
C VAL A 178 7.86 3.43 -38.01
N ARG A 179 7.70 3.71 -39.30
CA ARG A 179 6.40 4.00 -39.91
C ARG A 179 5.77 2.70 -40.42
N ASP A 180 4.45 2.60 -40.33
CA ASP A 180 3.71 1.40 -40.73
C ASP A 180 3.69 1.17 -42.26
N ASP A 181 3.91 2.23 -43.03
CA ASP A 181 3.81 2.26 -44.50
C ASP A 181 5.12 1.88 -45.23
N ASP A 182 6.29 2.22 -44.69
CA ASP A 182 7.57 1.76 -45.25
C ASP A 182 8.67 1.59 -44.18
N PRO A 183 8.82 0.40 -43.61
CA PRO A 183 9.82 0.13 -42.58
C PRO A 183 11.27 0.13 -43.08
N ALA A 184 11.49 -0.01 -44.39
CA ALA A 184 12.83 0.05 -44.97
C ALA A 184 13.36 1.50 -45.00
N LEU A 185 12.48 2.49 -44.83
CA LEU A 185 12.85 3.91 -44.75
C LEU A 185 13.04 4.42 -43.32
N ALA A 186 12.92 3.56 -42.30
CA ALA A 186 13.09 3.96 -40.91
C ALA A 186 14.46 4.62 -40.66
N ARG A 187 14.44 5.85 -40.15
CA ARG A 187 15.62 6.66 -39.79
C ARG A 187 15.62 6.95 -38.29
N PRO A 188 16.26 6.10 -37.47
CA PRO A 188 16.29 6.31 -36.03
C PRO A 188 16.80 7.71 -35.66
N LEU A 189 16.14 8.35 -34.71
CA LEU A 189 16.43 9.74 -34.32
C LEU A 189 17.79 9.91 -33.63
N GLY A 190 18.42 8.83 -33.17
CA GLY A 190 19.76 8.89 -32.60
C GLY A 190 20.36 7.54 -32.24
N ILE A 191 21.60 7.56 -31.77
CA ILE A 191 22.43 6.36 -31.54
C ILE A 191 22.23 5.66 -30.20
N LEU A 192 21.45 6.22 -29.30
CA LEU A 192 21.29 5.63 -27.96
C LEU A 192 20.59 4.27 -28.01
N THR A 193 21.08 3.36 -27.19
CA THR A 193 20.45 2.06 -26.91
C THR A 193 19.25 2.21 -25.97
N PHE A 194 18.38 1.21 -25.92
CA PHE A 194 17.27 1.16 -24.95
C PHE A 194 17.77 1.28 -23.51
N PHE A 195 18.90 0.65 -23.19
CA PHE A 195 19.50 0.76 -21.86
C PHE A 195 19.90 2.20 -21.56
N GLN A 196 20.63 2.88 -22.46
CA GLN A 196 21.03 4.27 -22.23
C GLN A 196 19.83 5.21 -22.13
N LEU A 197 18.81 5.01 -22.95
CA LEU A 197 17.56 5.76 -22.89
C LEU A 197 16.87 5.59 -21.53
N ASN A 198 16.65 4.35 -21.09
CA ASN A 198 16.00 4.10 -19.81
C ASN A 198 16.85 4.55 -18.63
N THR A 199 18.17 4.35 -18.69
CA THR A 199 19.04 4.62 -17.56
C THR A 199 19.32 6.11 -17.38
N VAL A 200 19.66 6.83 -18.47
CA VAL A 200 19.97 8.26 -18.39
C VAL A 200 18.70 9.11 -18.45
N PHE A 201 17.80 8.82 -19.39
CA PHE A 201 16.68 9.72 -19.68
C PHE A 201 15.45 9.41 -18.86
N GLU A 202 15.13 8.13 -18.69
CA GLU A 202 13.99 7.72 -17.86
C GLU A 202 14.35 7.60 -16.37
N GLY A 203 15.63 7.36 -16.05
CA GLY A 203 16.14 7.18 -14.69
C GLY A 203 16.65 8.46 -14.05
N LEU A 204 17.43 9.28 -14.76
CA LEU A 204 18.04 10.50 -14.20
C LEU A 204 17.32 11.78 -14.66
N ALA A 205 16.98 11.88 -15.94
CA ALA A 205 16.45 13.12 -16.52
C ALA A 205 14.92 13.12 -16.72
N ASN A 206 14.20 12.29 -15.95
CA ASN A 206 12.77 12.13 -16.14
C ASN A 206 11.96 13.17 -15.36
N GLU A 207 11.26 14.04 -16.08
CA GLU A 207 10.36 15.04 -15.47
C GLU A 207 9.25 14.40 -14.63
N THR A 208 8.85 13.14 -14.88
CA THR A 208 7.83 12.46 -14.04
C THR A 208 8.32 12.23 -12.60
N LEU A 209 9.63 12.35 -12.37
CA LEU A 209 10.22 12.36 -11.03
C LEU A 209 10.16 13.75 -10.37
N THR A 210 9.53 14.73 -11.01
CA THR A 210 9.27 16.04 -10.42
C THR A 210 7.90 16.03 -9.75
N PRO A 211 7.79 16.38 -8.45
CA PRO A 211 6.52 16.45 -7.74
C PRO A 211 5.44 17.28 -8.45
N ALA A 212 5.81 18.40 -9.06
CA ALA A 212 4.87 19.25 -9.81
C ALA A 212 4.16 18.46 -10.91
N VAL A 213 4.92 17.63 -11.63
CA VAL A 213 4.42 16.80 -12.73
C VAL A 213 3.50 15.70 -12.23
N PHE A 214 3.84 15.09 -11.10
CA PHE A 214 3.08 13.98 -10.56
C PHE A 214 1.80 14.42 -9.83
N PHE A 215 1.82 15.56 -9.13
CA PHE A 215 0.74 15.99 -8.24
C PHE A 215 -0.23 17.01 -8.86
N GLU A 216 0.19 17.81 -9.83
CA GLU A 216 -0.68 18.87 -10.36
C GLU A 216 -1.70 18.36 -11.39
N ASN A 217 -2.87 19.01 -11.37
CA ASN A 217 -3.89 18.85 -12.42
C ASN A 217 -3.37 19.41 -13.74
N PHE A 218 -3.48 18.60 -14.80
CA PHE A 218 -3.00 18.86 -16.17
C PHE A 218 -3.21 20.32 -16.65
N SER A 219 -4.38 20.90 -16.40
CA SER A 219 -4.73 22.27 -16.82
C SER A 219 -3.85 23.38 -16.23
N ARG A 220 -3.17 23.14 -15.10
CA ARG A 220 -2.29 24.14 -14.46
C ARG A 220 -0.84 24.00 -14.89
N LEU A 221 -0.49 22.84 -15.40
CA LEU A 221 0.89 22.50 -15.64
C LEU A 221 1.37 22.95 -17.02
N ASP A 222 0.51 22.96 -18.05
CA ASP A 222 0.85 23.49 -19.37
C ASP A 222 1.36 24.96 -19.31
N PRO A 223 0.69 25.91 -18.64
CA PRO A 223 1.22 27.26 -18.43
C PRO A 223 2.53 27.28 -17.65
N TYR A 224 2.67 26.42 -16.64
CA TYR A 224 3.87 26.33 -15.81
C TYR A 224 5.08 25.87 -16.63
N MET A 225 4.93 24.80 -17.41
CA MET A 225 5.99 24.31 -18.30
C MET A 225 6.29 25.29 -19.43
N ALA A 226 5.30 26.07 -19.89
CA ALA A 226 5.53 27.13 -20.87
C ALA A 226 6.29 28.34 -20.30
N SER A 227 6.13 28.65 -19.01
CA SER A 227 6.69 29.88 -18.41
C SER A 227 8.07 29.73 -17.78
N HIS A 228 8.51 28.51 -17.45
CA HIS A 228 9.75 28.26 -16.72
C HIS A 228 10.92 27.88 -17.63
N THR A 229 12.11 28.30 -17.23
CA THR A 229 13.35 28.03 -17.99
C THR A 229 13.78 26.56 -17.87
N VAL A 230 14.63 26.07 -18.79
CA VAL A 230 15.18 24.69 -18.76
C VAL A 230 15.82 24.36 -17.40
N ALA A 231 16.40 25.35 -16.73
CA ALA A 231 16.99 25.19 -15.39
C ALA A 231 15.94 24.81 -14.32
N GLU A 232 14.69 25.25 -14.49
CA GLU A 232 13.58 25.08 -13.55
C GLU A 232 12.69 23.88 -13.94
N THR A 233 12.43 23.66 -15.23
CA THR A 233 11.55 22.57 -15.70
C THR A 233 12.25 21.23 -15.90
N GLY A 234 13.57 21.19 -15.82
CA GLY A 234 14.34 20.04 -16.27
C GLY A 234 14.47 20.00 -17.80
N PHE A 235 14.98 18.89 -18.30
CA PHE A 235 15.38 18.74 -19.70
C PHE A 235 14.24 18.18 -20.57
N ARG A 236 13.97 18.86 -21.69
CA ARG A 236 12.85 18.54 -22.59
C ARG A 236 13.27 17.54 -23.67
N THR A 237 14.46 17.70 -24.22
CA THR A 237 14.97 16.86 -25.29
C THR A 237 16.23 16.10 -24.89
N ILE A 238 16.51 15.02 -25.62
CA ILE A 238 17.77 14.30 -25.50
C ILE A 238 18.97 15.20 -25.85
N GLY A 239 18.83 16.04 -26.88
CA GLY A 239 19.86 16.99 -27.30
C GLY A 239 20.27 17.96 -26.20
N GLU A 240 19.32 18.52 -25.45
CA GLU A 240 19.61 19.46 -24.35
C GLU A 240 20.47 18.83 -23.24
N ILE A 241 20.19 17.56 -22.90
CA ILE A 241 20.98 16.81 -21.90
C ILE A 241 22.37 16.54 -22.44
N ALA A 242 22.47 16.10 -23.69
CA ALA A 242 23.75 15.86 -24.33
C ALA A 242 24.60 17.13 -24.27
N ASP A 243 24.06 18.27 -24.69
CA ASP A 243 24.75 19.57 -24.71
C ASP A 243 25.32 20.00 -23.35
N LEU A 244 24.62 19.69 -22.27
CA LEU A 244 25.09 19.98 -20.92
C LEU A 244 26.24 19.07 -20.51
N LEU A 245 26.18 17.80 -20.90
CA LEU A 245 27.18 16.78 -20.62
C LEU A 245 28.46 16.92 -21.48
N LEU A 246 28.40 17.65 -22.60
CA LEU A 246 29.56 17.88 -23.47
C LEU A 246 30.68 18.62 -22.72
N VAL A 247 31.90 18.14 -22.92
CA VAL A 247 33.16 18.75 -22.47
C VAL A 247 34.07 18.93 -23.67
N GLU A 248 34.69 20.11 -23.78
CA GLU A 248 35.60 20.49 -24.87
C GLU A 248 37.02 19.96 -24.64
N THR A 249 37.12 18.65 -24.41
CA THR A 249 38.38 17.92 -24.21
C THR A 249 38.32 16.58 -24.91
N ASP A 250 39.47 15.99 -25.22
CA ASP A 250 39.56 14.68 -25.87
C ASP A 250 39.59 13.55 -24.81
N ALA A 251 38.48 12.81 -24.67
CA ALA A 251 38.39 11.68 -23.74
C ALA A 251 39.06 10.38 -24.24
N ARG A 252 39.81 10.41 -25.35
CA ARG A 252 40.83 9.39 -25.63
C ARG A 252 42.03 9.54 -24.68
N GLN A 253 42.21 10.75 -24.12
CA GLN A 253 43.25 11.04 -23.15
C GLN A 253 42.74 10.91 -21.71
N PRO A 254 43.58 10.40 -20.79
CA PRO A 254 43.36 10.40 -19.34
C PRO A 254 42.64 11.61 -18.72
N LEU A 255 43.12 12.82 -19.05
CA LEU A 255 42.59 14.06 -18.48
C LEU A 255 41.20 14.38 -19.04
N GLY A 256 40.97 14.09 -20.34
CA GLY A 256 39.65 14.23 -20.94
C GLY A 256 38.65 13.22 -20.37
N GLN A 257 39.07 11.98 -20.09
CA GLN A 257 38.21 10.99 -19.41
C GLN A 257 37.79 11.48 -18.02
N THR A 258 38.75 12.00 -17.25
CA THR A 258 38.51 12.57 -15.92
C THR A 258 37.55 13.75 -15.99
N ALA A 259 37.78 14.70 -16.90
CA ALA A 259 36.95 15.88 -17.06
C ALA A 259 35.52 15.53 -17.50
N THR A 260 35.38 14.56 -18.40
CA THR A 260 34.10 14.11 -18.96
C THR A 260 33.26 13.38 -17.91
N LEU A 261 33.85 12.44 -17.16
CA LEU A 261 33.13 11.74 -16.09
C LEU A 261 32.79 12.68 -14.93
N SER A 262 33.70 13.59 -14.57
CA SER A 262 33.46 14.65 -13.58
C SER A 262 32.27 15.54 -13.97
N ARG A 263 32.19 15.95 -15.25
CA ARG A 263 31.07 16.73 -15.77
C ARG A 263 29.75 15.98 -15.63
N PHE A 264 29.73 14.70 -16.00
CA PHE A 264 28.54 13.86 -15.86
C PHE A 264 28.09 13.74 -14.40
N LEU A 265 29.00 13.42 -13.47
CA LEU A 265 28.68 13.27 -12.06
C LEU A 265 28.18 14.59 -11.46
N ALA A 266 28.82 15.71 -11.79
CA ALA A 266 28.43 17.03 -11.30
C ALA A 266 27.04 17.44 -11.79
N ILE A 267 26.75 17.28 -13.09
CA ILE A 267 25.43 17.64 -13.63
C ILE A 267 24.35 16.72 -13.10
N THR A 268 24.55 15.39 -13.14
CA THR A 268 23.51 14.45 -12.71
C THR A 268 23.27 14.49 -11.20
N SER A 269 24.29 14.79 -10.39
CA SER A 269 24.11 15.06 -8.96
C SER A 269 23.19 16.26 -8.75
N ARG A 270 23.52 17.41 -9.37
CA ARG A 270 22.82 18.69 -9.16
C ARG A 270 21.42 18.72 -9.80
N GLU A 271 21.34 18.34 -11.06
CA GLU A 271 20.13 18.53 -11.87
C GLU A 271 19.11 17.39 -11.74
N SER A 272 19.55 16.22 -11.25
CA SER A 272 18.69 15.03 -11.15
C SER A 272 18.59 14.51 -9.72
N LEU A 273 19.70 14.02 -9.16
CA LEU A 273 19.65 13.25 -7.91
C LEU A 273 19.30 14.10 -6.69
N GLN A 274 19.86 15.29 -6.55
CA GLN A 274 19.54 16.19 -5.44
C GLN A 274 18.06 16.61 -5.50
N LYS A 275 17.56 16.94 -6.70
CA LYS A 275 16.13 17.28 -6.89
C LYS A 275 15.23 16.10 -6.53
N LEU A 276 15.58 14.88 -6.94
CA LEU A 276 14.84 13.67 -6.60
C LEU A 276 14.88 13.38 -5.09
N ALA A 277 16.05 13.47 -4.45
CA ALA A 277 16.20 13.27 -3.00
C ALA A 277 15.34 14.27 -2.22
N TRP A 278 15.41 15.57 -2.55
CA TRP A 278 14.55 16.57 -1.91
C TRP A 278 13.06 16.36 -2.16
N SER A 279 12.71 15.82 -3.33
CA SER A 279 11.33 15.50 -3.66
C SER A 279 10.80 14.30 -2.86
N VAL A 280 11.60 13.25 -2.70
CA VAL A 280 11.26 12.09 -1.84
C VAL A 280 11.17 12.51 -0.38
N GLU A 281 12.12 13.32 0.11
CA GLU A 281 12.08 13.87 1.46
C GLU A 281 10.85 14.76 1.69
N SER A 282 10.46 15.56 0.70
CA SER A 282 9.22 16.34 0.75
C SER A 282 7.98 15.46 0.88
N VAL A 283 7.88 14.40 0.06
CA VAL A 283 6.79 13.44 0.11
C VAL A 283 6.76 12.70 1.44
N ARG A 284 7.93 12.37 2.00
CA ARG A 284 8.02 11.78 3.34
C ARG A 284 7.44 12.67 4.42
N ARG A 285 7.75 13.96 4.39
CA ARG A 285 7.19 14.92 5.35
C ARG A 285 5.68 15.02 5.21
N ALA A 286 5.17 15.12 3.98
CA ALA A 286 3.73 15.18 3.72
C ALA A 286 2.99 13.93 4.22
N LEU A 287 3.52 12.73 3.96
CA LEU A 287 2.96 11.46 4.46
C LEU A 287 2.98 11.39 5.99
N LEU A 288 4.08 11.82 6.62
CA LEU A 288 4.16 11.85 8.09
C LEU A 288 3.15 12.84 8.69
N ASP A 289 2.98 14.01 8.09
CA ASP A 289 1.99 14.99 8.54
C ASP A 289 0.55 14.46 8.38
N GLU A 290 0.27 13.71 7.31
CA GLU A 290 -1.04 13.04 7.09
C GLU A 290 -1.28 11.92 8.10
N MET A 291 -0.32 11.01 8.29
CA MET A 291 -0.40 9.92 9.28
C MET A 291 -0.57 10.44 10.71
N MET A 292 0.17 11.49 11.09
CA MET A 292 0.03 12.14 12.40
C MET A 292 -1.33 12.85 12.56
N GLY A 293 -1.90 13.37 11.46
CA GLY A 293 -3.25 13.92 11.46
C GLY A 293 -4.31 12.90 11.87
N VAL A 294 -4.11 11.62 11.51
CA VAL A 294 -5.02 10.50 11.82
C VAL A 294 -4.84 9.99 13.25
N LEU A 295 -3.61 9.97 13.78
CA LEU A 295 -3.26 9.30 15.07
C LEU A 295 -3.42 10.16 16.36
N HIS A 296 -4.07 11.32 16.31
CA HIS A 296 -4.37 12.25 17.42
C HIS A 296 -3.31 13.27 17.89
N ARG A 297 -3.83 14.48 18.21
CA ARG A 297 -3.24 15.75 18.70
C ARG A 297 -2.57 16.65 17.65
N GLN A 298 -3.26 17.78 17.37
CA GLN A 298 -2.87 18.92 16.53
C GLN A 298 -1.63 19.70 17.03
N SER A 299 -0.58 19.06 17.53
CA SER A 299 0.70 19.75 17.65
C SER A 299 1.30 19.84 16.25
N ARG A 300 1.05 20.96 15.57
CA ARG A 300 1.77 21.29 14.32
C ARG A 300 3.26 21.17 14.60
N LEU A 301 3.92 20.20 13.98
CA LEU A 301 5.37 20.14 13.99
C LEU A 301 5.86 21.46 13.40
N SER A 302 6.57 22.25 14.20
CA SER A 302 7.20 23.49 13.74
C SER A 302 8.36 23.10 12.85
N GLN A 303 8.08 22.84 11.58
CA GLN A 303 9.09 22.50 10.60
C GLN A 303 9.80 23.78 10.13
N LEU A 304 11.12 23.69 9.94
CA LEU A 304 11.91 24.76 9.32
C LEU A 304 11.37 25.01 7.92
N ARG A 305 10.87 26.22 7.66
CA ARG A 305 10.49 26.64 6.31
C ARG A 305 11.75 26.68 5.46
N LEU A 306 11.82 25.83 4.44
CA LEU A 306 12.84 25.92 3.40
C LEU A 306 12.66 27.25 2.64
N PHE A 307 13.76 27.79 2.13
CA PHE A 307 13.78 29.09 1.46
C PHE A 307 12.92 29.08 0.19
N SER A 308 12.37 30.24 -0.20
CA SER A 308 11.45 30.42 -1.32
C SER A 308 11.99 30.06 -2.71
N SER A 309 13.26 29.65 -2.84
CA SER A 309 13.85 29.14 -4.08
C SER A 309 13.79 27.61 -4.20
N GLU A 310 13.47 26.90 -3.12
CA GLU A 310 13.28 25.44 -3.07
C GLU A 310 11.77 25.17 -2.95
N TRP A 311 10.99 25.45 -3.99
CA TRP A 311 9.52 25.29 -4.01
C TRP A 311 9.02 23.83 -3.92
N THR A 312 9.89 22.86 -3.67
CA THR A 312 9.57 21.43 -3.60
C THR A 312 8.62 21.03 -2.46
N PRO A 313 8.64 21.61 -1.24
CA PRO A 313 7.74 21.20 -0.15
C PRO A 313 6.27 21.56 -0.38
N GLN A 314 6.00 22.62 -1.14
CA GLN A 314 4.66 23.15 -1.33
C GLN A 314 3.86 22.36 -2.37
N LEU A 315 4.54 21.64 -3.25
CA LEU A 315 3.90 20.84 -4.31
C LEU A 315 3.22 19.58 -3.77
N ALA A 316 3.71 19.03 -2.65
CA ALA A 316 3.02 17.94 -1.95
C ALA A 316 1.85 18.45 -1.08
N ALA A 317 1.75 19.76 -0.82
CA ALA A 317 0.70 20.33 0.00
C ALA A 317 -0.65 20.28 -0.74
N GLY A 318 -1.43 19.24 -0.47
CA GLY A 318 -2.70 18.96 -1.12
C GLY A 318 -2.70 17.72 -2.02
N ALA A 319 -1.57 17.04 -2.17
CA ALA A 319 -1.54 15.70 -2.74
C ALA A 319 -2.25 14.73 -1.79
N THR A 320 -3.00 13.79 -2.36
CA THR A 320 -3.65 12.71 -1.60
C THR A 320 -2.62 11.67 -1.17
N GLU A 321 -2.90 10.95 -0.08
CA GLU A 321 -2.08 9.81 0.36
C GLU A 321 -1.73 8.85 -0.78
N THR A 322 -2.72 8.53 -1.63
CA THR A 322 -2.53 7.62 -2.77
C THR A 322 -1.55 8.18 -3.80
N GLN A 323 -1.60 9.48 -4.08
CA GLN A 323 -0.63 10.12 -4.97
C GLN A 323 0.77 10.12 -4.34
N LEU A 324 0.89 10.48 -3.06
CA LEU A 324 2.17 10.47 -2.35
C LEU A 324 2.81 9.07 -2.37
N ARG A 325 2.02 8.02 -2.08
CA ARG A 325 2.45 6.62 -2.18
C ARG A 325 2.86 6.24 -3.61
N GLY A 326 2.05 6.60 -4.60
CA GLY A 326 2.34 6.34 -6.02
C GLY A 326 3.67 6.97 -6.47
N TYR A 327 3.96 8.18 -6.01
CA TYR A 327 5.23 8.85 -6.28
C TYR A 327 6.43 8.10 -5.67
N VAL A 328 6.31 7.65 -4.41
CA VAL A 328 7.37 6.86 -3.76
C VAL A 328 7.62 5.55 -4.52
N MET A 329 6.55 4.85 -4.91
CA MET A 329 6.67 3.62 -5.71
C MET A 329 7.35 3.86 -7.05
N LEU A 330 7.05 4.98 -7.72
CA LEU A 330 7.72 5.37 -8.95
C LEU A 330 9.22 5.62 -8.71
N ALA A 331 9.58 6.37 -7.67
CA ALA A 331 10.97 6.62 -7.30
C ALA A 331 11.71 5.31 -6.97
N GLY A 332 11.08 4.41 -6.21
CA GLY A 332 11.60 3.08 -5.91
C GLY A 332 11.80 2.21 -7.15
N ALA A 333 10.88 2.25 -8.11
CA ALA A 333 11.01 1.54 -9.37
C ALA A 333 12.17 2.06 -10.24
N LYS A 334 12.54 3.35 -10.13
CA LYS A 334 13.67 3.96 -10.86
C LYS A 334 15.02 3.79 -10.16
N LEU A 335 15.04 3.62 -8.84
CA LEU A 335 16.27 3.52 -8.06
C LEU A 335 17.26 2.45 -8.57
N PRO A 336 16.84 1.24 -9.00
CA PRO A 336 17.77 0.26 -9.58
C PRO A 336 18.51 0.76 -10.82
N LEU A 337 17.87 1.59 -11.66
CA LEU A 337 18.50 2.19 -12.84
C LEU A 337 19.58 3.18 -12.41
N ILE A 338 19.28 4.01 -11.42
CA ILE A 338 20.23 4.99 -10.84
C ILE A 338 21.41 4.25 -10.20
N VAL A 339 21.17 3.23 -9.39
CA VAL A 339 22.23 2.41 -8.77
C VAL A 339 23.13 1.77 -9.83
N ASN A 340 22.58 1.34 -10.97
CA ASN A 340 23.38 0.82 -12.07
C ASN A 340 24.27 1.89 -12.71
N VAL A 341 23.81 3.15 -12.83
CA VAL A 341 24.69 4.26 -13.27
C VAL A 341 25.85 4.44 -12.31
N ASN A 342 25.59 4.41 -11.00
CA ASN A 342 26.65 4.51 -9.99
C ASN A 342 27.76 3.50 -10.23
N ARG A 343 27.36 2.24 -10.41
CA ARG A 343 28.27 1.11 -10.58
C ARG A 343 29.10 1.26 -11.85
N LEU A 344 28.49 1.74 -12.94
CA LEU A 344 29.18 1.98 -14.21
C LEU A 344 30.13 3.18 -14.11
N ALA A 345 29.73 4.27 -13.46
CA ALA A 345 30.59 5.42 -13.19
C ALA A 345 31.78 5.03 -12.29
N ALA A 346 31.54 4.21 -11.27
CA ALA A 346 32.60 3.68 -10.40
C ALA A 346 33.57 2.77 -11.16
N ALA A 347 33.07 1.94 -12.09
CA ALA A 347 33.91 1.12 -12.95
C ALA A 347 34.77 1.98 -13.90
N ALA A 348 34.18 3.02 -14.52
CA ALA A 348 34.91 3.97 -15.36
C ALA A 348 35.96 4.76 -14.56
N CYS A 349 35.64 5.21 -13.35
CA CYS A 349 36.60 5.84 -12.43
C CYS A 349 37.75 4.88 -12.09
N SER A 350 37.44 3.62 -11.74
CA SER A 350 38.47 2.60 -11.46
C SER A 350 39.35 2.30 -12.67
N PHE A 351 38.80 2.35 -13.89
CA PHE A 351 39.58 2.26 -15.12
C PHE A 351 40.55 3.44 -15.26
N ILE A 352 40.07 4.68 -15.12
CA ILE A 352 40.93 5.89 -15.16
C ILE A 352 42.06 5.78 -14.13
N VAL A 353 41.74 5.41 -12.89
CA VAL A 353 42.74 5.29 -11.81
C VAL A 353 43.83 4.27 -12.14
N ARG A 354 43.47 3.13 -12.74
CA ARG A 354 44.43 2.11 -13.17
C ARG A 354 45.31 2.60 -14.33
N THR A 355 44.74 3.35 -15.26
CA THR A 355 45.45 3.83 -16.46
C THR A 355 46.41 4.98 -16.17
N VAL A 356 46.03 5.90 -15.29
CA VAL A 356 46.75 7.18 -15.09
C VAL A 356 47.45 7.25 -13.72
N GLY A 357 47.06 6.38 -12.79
CA GLY A 357 47.50 6.40 -11.40
C GLY A 357 46.60 7.25 -10.50
N ALA A 358 46.54 6.88 -9.22
CA ALA A 358 45.65 7.52 -8.23
C ALA A 358 45.93 9.01 -7.99
N HIS A 359 47.16 9.47 -8.24
CA HIS A 359 47.59 10.85 -7.97
C HIS A 359 47.56 11.74 -9.22
N ALA A 360 46.96 11.28 -10.32
CA ALA A 360 46.86 12.09 -11.51
C ALA A 360 45.95 13.31 -11.29
N PRO A 361 46.23 14.46 -11.95
CA PRO A 361 45.42 15.67 -11.78
C PRO A 361 43.92 15.41 -12.02
N GLY A 362 43.09 15.78 -11.06
CA GLY A 362 41.63 15.64 -11.14
C GLY A 362 41.07 14.31 -10.63
N VAL A 363 41.88 13.27 -10.45
CA VAL A 363 41.42 11.96 -9.95
C VAL A 363 40.89 12.03 -8.52
N ASP A 364 41.51 12.82 -7.64
CA ASP A 364 41.00 13.03 -6.27
C ASP A 364 39.63 13.72 -6.27
N ASN A 365 39.43 14.69 -7.16
CA ASN A 365 38.14 15.37 -7.30
C ASN A 365 37.08 14.42 -7.85
N LEU A 366 37.46 13.55 -8.79
CA LEU A 366 36.58 12.54 -9.36
C LEU A 366 36.12 11.53 -8.31
N HIS A 367 37.03 11.04 -7.45
CA HIS A 367 36.65 10.17 -6.33
C HIS A 367 35.73 10.88 -5.35
N ARG A 368 35.97 12.15 -5.04
CA ARG A 368 35.10 12.94 -4.17
C ARG A 368 33.70 13.06 -4.76
N GLN A 369 33.59 13.44 -6.03
CA GLN A 369 32.29 13.54 -6.72
C GLN A 369 31.57 12.20 -6.79
N LEU A 370 32.29 11.11 -7.06
CA LEU A 370 31.70 9.76 -7.06
C LEU A 370 31.21 9.37 -5.66
N SER A 371 31.96 9.69 -4.60
CA SER A 371 31.56 9.47 -3.21
C SER A 371 30.35 10.32 -2.80
N GLU A 372 30.29 11.58 -3.23
CA GLU A 372 29.12 12.45 -3.04
C GLU A 372 27.89 11.87 -3.76
N TRP A 373 28.06 11.42 -5.00
CA TRP A 373 27.02 10.78 -5.80
C TRP A 373 26.52 9.49 -5.13
N ASP A 374 27.44 8.64 -4.66
CA ASP A 374 27.14 7.42 -3.92
C ASP A 374 26.39 7.69 -2.61
N THR A 375 26.79 8.74 -1.88
CA THR A 375 26.12 9.19 -0.65
C THR A 375 24.68 9.62 -0.94
N ILE A 376 24.44 10.38 -2.01
CA ILE A 376 23.09 10.82 -2.40
C ILE A 376 22.24 9.61 -2.78
N VAL A 377 22.78 8.65 -3.54
CA VAL A 377 22.02 7.45 -3.92
C VAL A 377 21.73 6.53 -2.74
N HIS A 378 22.66 6.38 -1.80
CA HIS A 378 22.40 5.66 -0.56
C HIS A 378 21.35 6.37 0.31
N ALA A 379 21.40 7.70 0.41
CA ALA A 379 20.40 8.48 1.13
C ALA A 379 19.02 8.33 0.50
N LEU A 380 18.91 8.52 -0.82
CA LEU A 380 17.68 8.32 -1.58
C LEU A 380 17.15 6.89 -1.41
N GLY A 381 18.03 5.89 -1.48
CA GLY A 381 17.66 4.51 -1.23
C GLY A 381 17.12 4.29 0.18
N SER A 382 17.81 4.79 1.20
CA SER A 382 17.35 4.69 2.59
C SER A 382 15.99 5.37 2.80
N GLU A 383 15.78 6.54 2.20
CA GLU A 383 14.51 7.27 2.30
C GLU A 383 13.36 6.53 1.62
N VAL A 384 13.57 6.04 0.40
CA VAL A 384 12.54 5.26 -0.33
C VAL A 384 12.20 3.97 0.41
N HIS A 385 13.19 3.18 0.85
CA HIS A 385 12.91 1.95 1.61
C HIS A 385 12.27 2.24 2.97
N GLY A 386 12.65 3.34 3.62
CA GLY A 386 12.02 3.79 4.86
C GLY A 386 10.55 4.13 4.65
N LEU A 387 10.23 4.79 3.55
CA LEU A 387 8.86 5.11 3.15
C LEU A 387 8.05 3.89 2.77
N GLU A 388 8.60 2.98 1.98
CA GLU A 388 7.94 1.72 1.62
C GLU A 388 7.53 0.95 2.87
N ARG A 389 8.45 0.79 3.84
CA ARG A 389 8.14 0.13 5.12
C ARG A 389 7.09 0.88 5.94
N ALA A 390 7.16 2.21 5.99
CA ALA A 390 6.17 3.01 6.71
C ALA A 390 4.78 2.89 6.07
N ILE A 391 4.70 2.88 4.74
CA ILE A 391 3.46 2.68 3.97
C ILE A 391 2.92 1.27 4.18
N GLU A 392 3.77 0.25 4.14
CA GLU A 392 3.40 -1.14 4.43
C GLU A 392 2.86 -1.29 5.86
N GLN A 393 3.54 -0.69 6.84
CA GLN A 393 3.09 -0.71 8.23
C GLN A 393 1.73 -0.01 8.40
N ALA A 394 1.58 1.20 7.85
CA ALA A 394 0.31 1.94 7.90
C ALA A 394 -0.83 1.17 7.22
N TRP A 395 -0.54 0.47 6.11
CA TRP A 395 -1.50 -0.38 5.43
C TRP A 395 -1.89 -1.60 6.27
N MET A 396 -0.92 -2.27 6.90
CA MET A 396 -1.21 -3.38 7.82
C MET A 396 -2.05 -2.93 9.01
N GLU A 397 -1.73 -1.79 9.63
CA GLU A 397 -2.49 -1.22 10.75
C GLU A 397 -3.93 -0.90 10.34
N ARG A 398 -4.13 -0.30 9.15
CA ARG A 398 -5.47 -0.06 8.62
C ARG A 398 -6.24 -1.36 8.35
N LEU A 399 -5.58 -2.36 7.79
CA LEU A 399 -6.21 -3.65 7.50
C LEU A 399 -6.59 -4.37 8.80
N LEU A 400 -5.77 -4.26 9.84
CA LEU A 400 -6.10 -4.75 11.18
C LEU A 400 -7.31 -4.00 11.75
N TYR A 401 -7.36 -2.69 11.64
CA TYR A 401 -8.50 -1.88 12.08
C TYR A 401 -9.79 -2.23 11.33
N GLU A 402 -9.73 -2.38 9.99
CA GLU A 402 -10.89 -2.80 9.19
C GLU A 402 -11.35 -4.21 9.56
N GLN A 403 -10.41 -5.13 9.83
CA GLN A 403 -10.75 -6.46 10.35
C GLN A 403 -11.39 -6.40 11.75
N GLU A 404 -10.89 -5.57 12.65
CA GLU A 404 -11.49 -5.35 13.97
C GLU A 404 -12.91 -4.77 13.85
N GLN A 405 -13.13 -3.82 12.95
CA GLN A 405 -14.44 -3.24 12.70
C GLN A 405 -15.42 -4.27 12.12
N VAL A 406 -14.99 -5.08 11.15
CA VAL A 406 -15.81 -6.17 10.58
C VAL A 406 -16.12 -7.21 11.66
N ARG A 407 -15.16 -7.55 12.53
CA ARG A 407 -15.38 -8.47 13.65
C ARG A 407 -16.38 -7.88 14.65
N ALA A 408 -16.25 -6.61 15.00
CA ALA A 408 -17.19 -5.94 15.89
C ALA A 408 -18.61 -5.94 15.30
N GLN A 409 -18.76 -5.66 14.00
CA GLN A 409 -20.05 -5.73 13.32
C GLN A 409 -20.64 -7.15 13.30
N GLN A 410 -19.83 -8.17 13.02
CA GLN A 410 -20.25 -9.57 13.07
C GLN A 410 -20.67 -9.98 14.48
N GLU A 411 -19.96 -9.53 15.51
CA GLU A 411 -20.31 -9.78 16.91
C GLU A 411 -21.65 -9.13 17.27
N VAL A 412 -21.88 -7.87 16.84
CA VAL A 412 -23.16 -7.17 17.03
C VAL A 412 -24.31 -7.87 16.30
N VAL A 413 -24.12 -8.29 15.05
CA VAL A 413 -25.16 -9.00 14.28
C VAL A 413 -25.49 -10.33 14.95
N ALA A 414 -24.48 -11.10 15.34
CA ALA A 414 -24.67 -12.35 16.06
C ALA A 414 -25.40 -12.11 17.39
N GLU A 415 -25.12 -11.02 18.10
CA GLU A 415 -25.81 -10.66 19.33
C GLU A 415 -27.28 -10.28 19.10
N ILE A 416 -27.58 -9.57 18.02
CA ILE A 416 -28.96 -9.24 17.62
C ILE A 416 -29.74 -10.51 17.29
N GLU A 417 -29.15 -11.44 16.54
CA GLU A 417 -29.77 -12.73 16.22
C GLU A 417 -30.03 -13.55 17.49
N ARG A 418 -29.05 -13.60 18.41
CA ARG A 418 -29.21 -14.23 19.74
C ARG A 418 -30.33 -13.59 20.55
N SER A 419 -30.39 -12.25 20.60
CA SER A 419 -31.46 -11.52 21.29
C SER A 419 -32.84 -11.79 20.66
N ARG A 420 -32.89 -11.97 19.34
CA ARG A 420 -34.13 -12.28 18.63
C ARG A 420 -34.59 -13.72 18.90
N ASP A 421 -33.68 -14.67 18.95
CA ASP A 421 -33.99 -16.07 19.27
C ASP A 421 -34.34 -16.26 20.75
N SER A 422 -33.72 -15.50 21.66
CA SER A 422 -34.04 -15.53 23.10
C SER A 422 -35.41 -14.91 23.42
N ARG A 423 -35.90 -14.01 22.56
CA ARG A 423 -37.32 -13.64 22.49
C ARG A 423 -38.13 -14.75 21.83
N ALA A 424 -38.05 -15.97 22.38
CA ALA A 424 -38.92 -17.06 22.03
C ALA A 424 -40.36 -16.53 22.04
N SER A 425 -40.97 -16.50 20.84
CA SER A 425 -42.24 -15.86 20.56
C SER A 425 -43.21 -16.09 21.71
N THR A 426 -43.62 -15.02 22.39
CA THR A 426 -44.74 -14.99 23.33
C THR A 426 -46.09 -15.28 22.63
N GLY A 427 -46.10 -16.01 21.51
CA GLY A 427 -47.27 -16.49 20.77
C GLY A 427 -48.13 -17.51 21.52
N SER A 428 -47.98 -17.62 22.84
CA SER A 428 -48.79 -18.49 23.70
C SER A 428 -50.06 -17.80 24.22
N SER A 429 -50.17 -16.46 24.22
CA SER A 429 -51.44 -15.81 24.59
C SER A 429 -52.53 -16.08 23.56
N ASP A 430 -52.18 -16.06 22.28
CA ASP A 430 -53.14 -16.20 21.19
C ASP A 430 -53.70 -17.62 21.12
N ALA A 431 -52.88 -18.64 21.41
CA ALA A 431 -53.35 -20.02 21.49
C ALA A 431 -54.36 -20.23 22.63
N ALA A 432 -54.14 -19.62 23.81
CA ALA A 432 -55.07 -19.72 24.93
C ALA A 432 -56.38 -18.96 24.67
N ILE A 433 -56.31 -17.76 24.07
CA ILE A 433 -57.48 -16.97 23.68
C ILE A 433 -58.28 -17.69 22.59
N ASN A 434 -57.61 -18.28 21.59
CA ASN A 434 -58.25 -19.05 20.53
C ASN A 434 -58.89 -20.34 21.07
N SER A 435 -58.26 -21.01 22.04
CA SER A 435 -58.82 -22.20 22.70
C SER A 435 -60.09 -21.87 23.48
N LEU A 436 -60.08 -20.74 24.22
CA LEU A 436 -61.25 -20.26 24.95
C LEU A 436 -62.39 -19.85 24.00
N ALA A 437 -62.06 -19.15 22.91
CA ALA A 437 -63.04 -18.76 21.89
C ALA A 437 -63.68 -19.99 21.22
N LEU A 438 -62.89 -21.02 20.89
CA LEU A 438 -63.38 -22.27 20.31
C LEU A 438 -64.32 -23.01 21.28
N PHE A 439 -63.95 -23.07 22.56
CA PHE A 439 -64.78 -23.69 23.59
C PHE A 439 -66.13 -22.98 23.74
N LEU A 440 -66.13 -21.65 23.82
CA LEU A 440 -67.36 -20.85 23.89
C LEU A 440 -68.23 -21.02 22.64
N ALA A 441 -67.60 -21.13 21.45
CA ALA A 441 -68.32 -21.40 20.20
C ALA A 441 -68.99 -22.78 20.20
N ILE A 442 -68.31 -23.83 20.71
CA ILE A 442 -68.88 -25.18 20.84
C ILE A 442 -70.08 -25.17 21.81
N VAL A 443 -69.93 -24.54 22.98
CA VAL A 443 -71.02 -24.41 23.96
C VAL A 443 -72.22 -23.66 23.36
N GLY A 444 -71.97 -22.54 22.66
CA GLY A 444 -73.02 -21.78 21.98
C GLY A 444 -73.72 -22.59 20.88
N SER A 445 -72.97 -23.42 20.13
CA SER A 445 -73.51 -24.27 19.08
C SER A 445 -74.38 -25.39 19.64
N LEU A 446 -73.95 -26.04 20.73
CA LEU A 446 -74.74 -27.07 21.42
C LEU A 446 -76.03 -26.48 21.99
N TRP A 447 -75.96 -25.28 22.58
CA TRP A 447 -77.13 -24.57 23.07
C TRP A 447 -78.13 -24.21 21.95
N ALA A 448 -77.64 -23.83 20.77
CA ALA A 448 -78.47 -23.56 19.59
C ALA A 448 -79.14 -24.83 19.02
N ILE A 449 -78.46 -25.98 19.06
CA ILE A 449 -79.00 -27.27 18.60
C ILE A 449 -80.09 -27.77 19.57
N GLU A 450 -79.90 -27.60 20.88
CA GLU A 450 -80.87 -28.05 21.88
C GLU A 450 -82.13 -27.15 21.89
N THR A 451 -81.97 -25.84 21.72
CA THR A 451 -83.10 -24.90 21.61
C THR A 451 -83.90 -25.03 20.32
N SER A 452 -83.34 -25.63 19.25
CA SER A 452 -84.05 -25.86 17.98
C SER A 452 -84.82 -27.18 17.93
N GLY A 453 -84.57 -28.12 18.84
CA GLY A 453 -85.24 -29.43 18.91
C GLY A 453 -86.33 -29.57 19.99
N VAL A 454 -86.43 -28.63 20.92
CA VAL A 454 -87.38 -28.69 22.04
C VAL A 454 -88.70 -28.02 21.66
N GLY A 455 -89.78 -28.80 21.59
CA GLY A 455 -91.14 -28.29 21.38
C GLY A 455 -91.52 -27.24 22.41
N ALA A 456 -92.35 -26.27 22.01
CA ALA A 456 -92.64 -25.00 22.68
C ALA A 456 -93.19 -25.06 24.13
N ASP A 457 -93.32 -26.23 24.73
CA ASP A 457 -93.95 -26.45 26.05
C ASP A 457 -92.97 -26.88 27.16
N ALA A 458 -91.65 -26.95 26.90
CA ALA A 458 -90.68 -27.26 27.94
C ALA A 458 -90.47 -26.07 28.89
N SER A 459 -90.60 -26.31 30.20
CA SER A 459 -90.35 -25.28 31.21
C SER A 459 -88.88 -24.85 31.19
N PHE A 460 -88.60 -23.57 31.43
CA PHE A 460 -87.23 -23.03 31.47
C PHE A 460 -86.33 -23.81 32.45
N SER A 461 -86.89 -24.33 33.55
CA SER A 461 -86.16 -25.16 34.50
C SER A 461 -85.69 -26.49 33.91
N ASP A 462 -86.47 -27.12 33.03
CA ASP A 462 -86.08 -28.38 32.39
C ASP A 462 -84.96 -28.17 31.37
N GLN A 463 -84.99 -27.04 30.65
CA GLN A 463 -83.92 -26.65 29.74
C GLN A 463 -82.61 -26.33 30.49
N VAL A 464 -82.69 -25.62 31.62
CA VAL A 464 -81.51 -25.35 32.46
C VAL A 464 -80.96 -26.65 33.07
N ALA A 465 -81.82 -27.56 33.51
CA ALA A 465 -81.42 -28.84 34.07
C ALA A 465 -80.72 -29.75 33.05
N ALA A 466 -81.11 -29.70 31.77
CA ALA A 466 -80.47 -30.47 30.70
C ALA A 466 -79.08 -29.92 30.31
N VAL A 467 -78.88 -28.60 30.38
CA VAL A 467 -77.61 -27.94 30.01
C VAL A 467 -76.58 -27.96 31.14
N LEU A 468 -77.03 -27.96 32.41
CA LEU A 468 -76.14 -27.89 33.58
C LEU A 468 -75.01 -28.96 33.60
N PRO A 469 -75.26 -30.24 33.25
CA PRO A 469 -74.22 -31.26 33.22
C PRO A 469 -73.16 -30.99 32.14
N VAL A 470 -73.58 -30.53 30.95
CA VAL A 470 -72.67 -30.21 29.84
C VAL A 470 -71.80 -29.00 30.21
N LEU A 471 -72.40 -27.99 30.83
CA LEU A 471 -71.71 -26.79 31.28
C LEU A 471 -70.73 -27.11 32.43
N GLY A 472 -71.13 -27.99 33.36
CA GLY A 472 -70.28 -28.50 34.43
C GLY A 472 -69.07 -29.30 33.92
N ILE A 473 -69.28 -30.21 32.97
CA ILE A 473 -68.20 -30.97 32.31
C ILE A 473 -67.27 -30.02 31.55
N GLY A 474 -67.83 -29.06 30.83
CA GLY A 474 -67.06 -28.06 30.10
C GLY A 474 -66.16 -27.20 31.00
N ILE A 475 -66.70 -26.70 32.12
CA ILE A 475 -65.92 -25.97 33.14
C ILE A 475 -64.83 -26.86 33.73
N ALA A 476 -65.12 -28.13 34.02
CA ALA A 476 -64.14 -29.07 34.56
C ALA A 476 -62.99 -29.33 33.56
N ILE A 477 -63.31 -29.58 32.29
CA ILE A 477 -62.29 -29.79 31.23
C ILE A 477 -61.45 -28.52 31.06
N TYR A 478 -62.07 -27.34 31.03
CA TYR A 478 -61.35 -26.08 30.92
C TYR A 478 -60.45 -25.83 32.14
N GLY A 479 -60.93 -26.12 33.35
CA GLY A 479 -60.15 -26.01 34.59
C GLY A 479 -58.94 -26.95 34.58
N VAL A 480 -59.12 -28.20 34.13
CA VAL A 480 -58.02 -29.17 33.97
C VAL A 480 -57.04 -28.70 32.90
N ALA A 481 -57.52 -28.22 31.75
CA ALA A 481 -56.67 -27.71 30.68
C ALA A 481 -55.85 -26.50 31.13
N MET A 482 -56.47 -25.53 31.81
CA MET A 482 -55.78 -24.38 32.39
C MET A 482 -54.79 -24.78 33.48
N GLY A 483 -55.16 -25.75 34.33
CA GLY A 483 -54.25 -26.34 35.32
C GLY A 483 -53.05 -27.03 34.67
N CYS A 484 -53.26 -27.79 33.60
CA CYS A 484 -52.20 -28.42 32.81
C CYS A 484 -51.33 -27.39 32.10
N VAL A 485 -51.89 -26.34 31.49
CA VAL A 485 -51.11 -25.26 30.86
C VAL A 485 -50.29 -24.50 31.90
N TRP A 486 -50.87 -24.20 33.06
CA TRP A 486 -50.17 -23.56 34.16
C TRP A 486 -49.05 -24.46 34.69
N TYR A 487 -49.31 -25.75 34.87
CA TYR A 487 -48.32 -26.73 35.31
C TYR A 487 -47.21 -26.94 34.27
N LEU A 488 -47.54 -27.03 32.98
CA LEU A 488 -46.56 -27.14 31.90
C LEU A 488 -45.75 -25.85 31.74
N ARG A 489 -46.35 -24.67 31.94
CA ARG A 489 -45.61 -23.40 32.02
C ARG A 489 -44.67 -23.40 33.20
N TRP A 490 -45.12 -23.84 34.37
CA TRP A 490 -44.29 -23.95 35.55
C TRP A 490 -43.14 -24.94 35.33
N LEU A 491 -43.39 -26.12 34.76
CA LEU A 491 -42.36 -27.09 34.38
C LEU A 491 -41.40 -26.54 33.33
N LYS A 492 -41.91 -25.84 32.30
CA LYS A 492 -41.10 -25.23 31.23
C LYS A 492 -40.26 -24.07 31.76
N GLN A 493 -40.78 -23.27 32.68
CA GLN A 493 -40.03 -22.23 33.37
C GLN A 493 -38.91 -22.86 34.21
N ARG A 494 -39.22 -23.96 34.91
CA ARG A 494 -38.22 -24.74 35.65
C ARG A 494 -37.20 -25.47 34.76
N SER A 495 -37.55 -25.84 33.53
CA SER A 495 -36.63 -26.48 32.58
C SER A 495 -35.84 -25.47 31.75
N SER A 496 -36.41 -24.30 31.46
CA SER A 496 -35.76 -23.16 30.80
C SER A 496 -34.64 -22.58 31.65
N ASP A 497 -34.73 -22.70 32.97
CA ASP A 497 -33.64 -22.40 33.90
C ASP A 497 -32.40 -23.28 33.68
N ARG A 498 -32.52 -24.40 32.95
CA ARG A 498 -31.40 -25.32 32.67
C ARG A 498 -30.83 -25.21 31.27
N SER A 499 -31.52 -24.57 30.32
CA SER A 499 -30.97 -24.29 29.00
C SER A 499 -30.31 -22.92 28.99
N VAL A 500 -29.07 -22.88 29.46
CA VAL A 500 -28.14 -21.81 29.07
C VAL A 500 -27.64 -22.18 27.67
N TYR A 501 -27.57 -21.21 26.76
CA TYR A 501 -27.04 -21.45 25.42
C TYR A 501 -25.62 -22.00 25.53
N ASN A 502 -25.39 -23.19 25.00
CA ASN A 502 -24.04 -23.70 24.78
C ASN A 502 -23.43 -22.88 23.65
N TYR A 503 -22.57 -21.92 23.98
CA TYR A 503 -21.73 -21.29 22.97
C TYR A 503 -20.87 -22.38 22.34
N GLU A 504 -21.11 -22.70 21.06
CA GLU A 504 -20.26 -23.60 20.29
C GLU A 504 -19.02 -22.80 19.84
N TYR A 505 -17.88 -23.05 20.48
CA TYR A 505 -16.64 -22.32 20.24
C TYR A 505 -15.98 -22.76 18.93
N THR A 506 -15.54 -21.79 18.12
CA THR A 506 -14.56 -22.01 17.04
C THR A 506 -13.23 -21.37 17.43
N PHE A 507 -12.20 -22.19 17.65
CA PHE A 507 -10.86 -21.79 18.08
C PHE A 507 -9.96 -21.42 16.89
N ARG A 508 -9.25 -20.28 16.96
CA ARG A 508 -7.94 -19.99 16.31
C ARG A 508 -7.20 -18.90 17.12
N LEU A 509 -6.30 -19.29 18.04
CA LEU A 509 -4.81 -19.27 18.00
C LEU A 509 -4.20 -17.86 17.86
N ASP A 510 -3.49 -17.36 18.90
CA ASP A 510 -2.02 -17.47 18.92
C ASP A 510 -1.33 -17.66 20.31
N GLU A 511 -1.97 -18.25 21.32
CA GLU A 511 -1.24 -18.82 22.48
C GLU A 511 -2.05 -19.94 23.15
N ASP A 512 -1.37 -21.00 23.63
CA ASP A 512 -1.98 -22.13 24.33
C ASP A 512 -2.56 -21.66 25.67
N ALA A 513 -3.84 -21.29 25.68
CA ALA A 513 -4.60 -21.22 26.92
C ALA A 513 -4.58 -22.61 27.55
N ASP A 514 -4.05 -22.73 28.78
CA ASP A 514 -3.98 -24.00 29.51
C ASP A 514 -5.38 -24.64 29.57
N PRO A 515 -5.64 -25.69 28.78
CA PRO A 515 -6.97 -26.27 28.65
C PRO A 515 -7.47 -26.81 29.99
N ALA A 516 -6.55 -27.23 30.87
CA ALA A 516 -6.89 -27.74 32.19
C ALA A 516 -7.45 -26.63 33.09
N ARG A 517 -6.92 -25.41 33.02
CA ARG A 517 -7.41 -24.28 33.82
C ARG A 517 -8.78 -23.79 33.37
N VAL A 518 -9.00 -23.75 32.06
CA VAL A 518 -10.32 -23.41 31.49
C VAL A 518 -11.32 -24.51 31.81
N ALA A 519 -10.93 -25.78 31.71
CA ALA A 519 -11.77 -26.92 32.09
C ALA A 519 -12.10 -26.91 33.59
N ASP A 520 -11.12 -26.67 34.47
CA ASP A 520 -11.34 -26.55 35.92
C ASP A 520 -12.28 -25.39 36.27
N TYR A 521 -12.17 -24.26 35.58
CA TYR A 521 -13.10 -23.13 35.72
C TYR A 521 -14.51 -23.50 35.26
N LEU A 522 -14.63 -24.16 34.10
CA LEU A 522 -15.91 -24.65 33.57
C LEU A 522 -16.53 -25.76 34.43
N HIS A 523 -15.73 -26.51 35.19
CA HIS A 523 -16.21 -27.56 36.09
C HIS A 523 -16.74 -27.04 37.45
N LEU A 524 -16.57 -25.75 37.77
CA LEU A 524 -17.18 -25.11 38.96
C LEU A 524 -18.70 -24.86 38.82
N THR A 525 -19.34 -25.49 37.83
CA THR A 525 -20.78 -25.43 37.46
C THR A 525 -21.76 -26.03 38.49
N GLU A 526 -21.52 -25.86 39.79
CA GLU A 526 -22.59 -26.02 40.78
C GLU A 526 -23.17 -24.64 41.09
N SER A 527 -24.50 -24.52 40.94
CA SER A 527 -25.21 -23.28 41.25
C SER A 527 -24.91 -22.87 42.68
N THR A 528 -24.17 -21.78 42.85
CA THR A 528 -23.82 -21.23 44.16
C THR A 528 -24.90 -20.24 44.56
N LEU A 529 -25.55 -20.54 45.69
CA LEU A 529 -26.40 -19.58 46.39
C LEU A 529 -25.46 -18.61 47.10
N ILE A 530 -25.49 -17.35 46.67
CA ILE A 530 -24.63 -16.30 47.22
C ILE A 530 -25.50 -15.50 48.18
N ASP A 531 -25.15 -15.55 49.46
CA ASP A 531 -25.82 -14.74 50.48
C ASP A 531 -25.44 -13.27 50.28
N CYS A 532 -26.39 -12.45 49.85
CA CYS A 532 -26.16 -11.05 49.52
C CYS A 532 -27.41 -10.20 49.75
N ALA A 533 -27.27 -8.88 49.57
CA ALA A 533 -28.35 -7.91 49.77
C ALA A 533 -29.55 -8.12 48.82
N LEU A 534 -29.38 -8.87 47.73
CA LEU A 534 -30.45 -9.26 46.82
C LEU A 534 -31.11 -10.56 47.31
N PRO A 535 -32.39 -10.56 47.69
CA PRO A 535 -33.04 -11.73 48.26
C PRO A 535 -33.09 -12.90 47.26
N HIS A 536 -32.54 -14.05 47.65
CA HIS A 536 -32.49 -15.29 46.84
C HIS A 536 -31.74 -15.12 45.52
N PHE A 537 -30.61 -14.41 45.55
CA PHE A 537 -29.69 -14.35 44.43
C PHE A 537 -29.01 -15.71 44.23
N SER A 538 -29.14 -16.26 43.02
CA SER A 538 -28.46 -17.49 42.63
C SER A 538 -27.68 -17.24 41.35
N LEU A 539 -26.37 -17.45 41.43
CA LEU A 539 -25.55 -17.53 40.25
C LEU A 539 -25.72 -18.95 39.70
N THR A 540 -26.65 -19.08 38.76
CA THR A 540 -27.07 -20.38 38.23
C THR A 540 -26.04 -20.99 37.28
N HIS A 541 -25.28 -20.16 36.57
CA HIS A 541 -24.27 -20.64 35.64
C HIS A 541 -23.16 -19.60 35.44
N LEU A 542 -21.91 -20.01 35.68
CA LEU A 542 -20.74 -19.31 35.15
C LEU A 542 -20.70 -19.67 33.66
N GLY A 543 -21.15 -18.77 32.80
CA GLY A 543 -20.93 -18.93 31.36
C GLY A 543 -19.43 -19.04 31.10
N GLY A 544 -19.04 -19.69 30.01
CA GLY A 544 -17.61 -19.86 29.74
C GLY A 544 -16.84 -18.53 29.68
N GLY A 545 -15.54 -18.60 29.94
CA GLY A 545 -14.62 -17.48 29.79
C GLY A 545 -13.71 -17.66 28.58
N ARG A 546 -13.34 -16.56 27.92
CA ARG A 546 -12.33 -16.51 26.85
C ARG A 546 -11.20 -15.59 27.29
N MET A 547 -9.95 -16.04 27.17
CA MET A 547 -8.78 -15.17 27.22
C MET A 547 -8.22 -15.02 25.80
N GLU A 548 -8.10 -13.80 25.32
CA GLU A 548 -7.58 -13.45 24.00
C GLU A 548 -6.39 -12.51 24.16
N ARG A 549 -5.25 -12.88 23.61
CA ARG A 549 -4.10 -11.98 23.58
C ARG A 549 -4.29 -10.97 22.44
N VAL A 550 -4.46 -9.71 22.79
CA VAL A 550 -4.62 -8.61 21.83
C VAL A 550 -3.25 -8.08 21.37
N SER A 551 -2.27 -8.07 22.27
CA SER A 551 -0.89 -7.65 21.97
C SER A 551 0.10 -8.36 22.90
N ARG A 552 1.41 -8.08 22.73
CA ARG A 552 2.45 -8.65 23.60
C ARG A 552 2.21 -8.35 25.09
N ASP A 553 1.58 -7.22 25.38
CA ASP A 553 1.31 -6.66 26.69
C ASP A 553 -0.17 -6.60 27.07
N LYS A 554 -1.12 -6.94 26.18
CA LYS A 554 -2.56 -6.89 26.47
C LYS A 554 -3.23 -8.27 26.30
N THR A 555 -4.00 -8.67 27.31
CA THR A 555 -4.87 -9.85 27.28
C THR A 555 -6.30 -9.42 27.60
N LEU A 556 -7.22 -9.66 26.68
CA LEU A 556 -8.65 -9.47 26.86
C LEU A 556 -9.27 -10.73 27.46
N VAL A 557 -9.96 -10.59 28.59
CA VAL A 557 -10.68 -11.66 29.28
C VAL A 557 -12.17 -11.38 29.15
N LYS A 558 -12.88 -12.18 28.36
CA LYS A 558 -14.35 -12.11 28.23
C LYS A 558 -14.97 -13.17 29.14
N LEU A 559 -15.82 -12.77 30.07
CA LEU A 559 -16.51 -13.66 31.01
C LEU A 559 -18.01 -13.59 30.77
N HIS A 560 -18.64 -14.73 30.51
CA HIS A 560 -20.08 -14.82 30.41
C HIS A 560 -20.67 -15.35 31.73
N SER A 561 -21.85 -14.89 32.14
CA SER A 561 -22.50 -15.42 33.34
C SER A 561 -24.01 -15.31 33.23
N ALA A 562 -24.73 -16.31 33.70
CA ALA A 562 -26.18 -16.29 33.78
C ALA A 562 -26.61 -16.24 35.25
N ILE A 563 -27.35 -15.18 35.56
CA ILE A 563 -27.77 -14.79 36.89
C ILE A 563 -29.28 -14.94 36.97
N THR A 564 -29.77 -15.56 38.04
CA THR A 564 -31.19 -15.57 38.35
C THR A 564 -31.43 -15.13 39.78
N PHE A 565 -32.44 -14.28 40.00
CA PHE A 565 -32.85 -13.92 41.35
C PHE A 565 -34.34 -13.68 41.45
N SER A 566 -34.89 -13.86 42.65
CA SER A 566 -36.32 -13.71 42.90
C SER A 566 -36.71 -12.23 42.95
N VAL A 567 -37.70 -11.84 42.15
CA VAL A 567 -38.28 -10.49 42.15
C VAL A 567 -39.68 -10.45 42.78
N GLY A 568 -40.18 -11.58 43.27
CA GLY A 568 -41.46 -11.70 43.96
C GLY A 568 -41.91 -13.15 44.13
N PRO A 569 -43.03 -13.42 44.80
CA PRO A 569 -43.58 -14.76 44.91
C PRO A 569 -43.84 -15.33 43.51
N PHE A 570 -43.13 -16.41 43.16
CA PHE A 570 -43.18 -17.10 41.86
C PHE A 570 -42.68 -16.29 40.65
N ARG A 571 -41.89 -15.22 40.86
CA ARG A 571 -41.29 -14.44 39.78
C ARG A 571 -39.77 -14.38 39.93
N GLN A 572 -39.06 -14.73 38.87
CA GLN A 572 -37.62 -14.62 38.79
C GLN A 572 -37.26 -13.62 37.69
N ALA A 573 -36.21 -12.84 37.92
CA ALA A 573 -35.51 -12.15 36.86
C ALA A 573 -34.32 -13.01 36.44
N ARG A 574 -34.06 -13.04 35.13
CA ARG A 574 -32.90 -13.71 34.55
C ARG A 574 -32.11 -12.69 33.77
N PHE A 575 -30.83 -12.58 34.08
CA PHE A 575 -29.90 -11.73 33.38
C PHE A 575 -28.71 -12.57 32.91
N GLU A 576 -28.25 -12.31 31.71
CA GLU A 576 -27.00 -12.79 31.14
C GLU A 576 -26.05 -11.61 31.07
N THR A 577 -24.87 -11.76 31.64
CA THR A 577 -23.86 -10.71 31.70
C THR A 577 -22.63 -11.15 30.93
N VAL A 578 -22.16 -10.30 30.02
CA VAL A 578 -20.86 -10.42 29.35
C VAL A 578 -19.96 -9.33 29.90
N ASN A 579 -18.89 -9.73 30.58
CA ASN A 579 -17.90 -8.79 31.12
C ASN A 579 -16.60 -8.92 30.32
N GLU A 580 -16.12 -7.81 29.75
CA GLU A 580 -14.84 -7.74 29.04
C GLU A 580 -13.81 -7.01 29.91
N ILE A 581 -12.76 -7.72 30.33
CA ILE A 581 -11.70 -7.19 31.19
C ILE A 581 -10.38 -7.23 30.42
N VAL A 582 -9.75 -6.08 30.21
CA VAL A 582 -8.42 -5.99 29.62
C VAL A 582 -7.38 -6.03 30.72
N ALA A 583 -6.52 -7.05 30.69
CA ALA A 583 -5.31 -7.13 31.49
C ALA A 583 -4.13 -6.53 30.70
N HIS A 584 -3.60 -5.40 31.16
CA HIS A 584 -2.44 -4.73 30.58
C HIS A 584 -1.19 -4.95 31.44
N LYS A 585 -0.10 -5.43 30.84
CA LYS A 585 1.16 -5.69 31.54
C LYS A 585 2.04 -4.44 31.55
N VAL A 586 1.99 -3.69 32.65
CA VAL A 586 2.83 -2.50 32.89
C VAL A 586 3.95 -2.85 33.85
N ALA A 587 5.20 -2.72 33.40
CA ALA A 587 6.41 -2.92 34.20
C ALA A 587 6.45 -4.28 34.97
N GLY A 588 5.92 -5.34 34.37
CA GLY A 588 5.87 -6.68 34.97
C GLY A 588 4.65 -6.97 35.84
N SER A 589 3.88 -5.94 36.22
CA SER A 589 2.59 -6.06 36.90
C SER A 589 1.43 -6.06 35.90
N HIS A 590 0.33 -6.75 36.20
CA HIS A 590 -0.90 -6.64 35.39
C HIS A 590 -1.82 -5.60 36.03
N GLN A 591 -2.28 -4.66 35.22
CA GLN A 591 -3.36 -3.75 35.53
C GLN A 591 -4.61 -4.23 34.81
N TYR A 592 -5.75 -4.26 35.48
CA TYR A 592 -6.99 -4.73 34.90
C TYR A 592 -7.95 -3.55 34.71
N VAL A 593 -8.51 -3.45 33.52
CA VAL A 593 -9.50 -2.43 33.16
C VAL A 593 -10.75 -3.16 32.67
N LEU A 594 -11.89 -2.84 33.25
CA LEU A 594 -13.17 -3.30 32.73
C LEU A 594 -13.50 -2.48 31.49
N ARG A 595 -13.34 -3.10 30.32
CA ARG A 595 -13.56 -2.46 29.03
C ARG A 595 -15.04 -2.30 28.77
N GLU A 596 -15.82 -3.35 29.02
CA GLU A 596 -17.23 -3.37 28.71
C GLU A 596 -18.00 -4.33 29.62
N VAL A 597 -19.23 -3.96 29.95
CA VAL A 597 -20.20 -4.86 30.58
C VAL A 597 -21.49 -4.78 29.79
N ARG A 598 -21.90 -5.90 29.23
CA ARG A 598 -23.19 -6.05 28.57
C ARG A 598 -24.10 -6.87 29.46
N ILE A 599 -25.31 -6.37 29.69
CA ILE A 599 -26.33 -7.04 30.51
C ILE A 599 -27.55 -7.24 29.63
N PHE A 600 -27.92 -8.49 29.43
CA PHE A 600 -29.08 -8.91 28.67
C PHE A 600 -30.04 -9.60 29.62
N GLY A 601 -31.34 -9.45 29.42
CA GLY A 601 -32.30 -10.17 30.24
C GLY A 601 -33.57 -9.37 30.47
N ASP A 602 -34.56 -10.09 30.96
CA ASP A 602 -35.85 -9.53 31.28
C ASP A 602 -36.11 -9.68 32.77
N SER A 603 -36.58 -8.59 33.37
CA SER A 603 -37.13 -8.59 34.71
C SER A 603 -38.56 -8.08 34.67
N THR A 604 -39.44 -8.74 35.41
CA THR A 604 -40.83 -8.29 35.58
C THR A 604 -40.94 -6.97 36.37
N ARG A 605 -39.84 -6.51 36.97
CA ARG A 605 -39.70 -5.20 37.64
C ARG A 605 -38.41 -4.52 37.18
N ALA A 606 -38.45 -3.23 36.90
CA ALA A 606 -37.23 -2.44 36.69
C ALA A 606 -36.32 -2.51 37.93
N LEU A 607 -35.06 -2.91 37.72
CA LEU A 607 -34.05 -2.87 38.77
C LEU A 607 -33.67 -1.42 39.05
N ARG A 608 -33.44 -1.12 40.32
CA ARG A 608 -32.87 0.17 40.70
C ARG A 608 -31.38 0.19 40.33
N PRO A 609 -30.77 1.36 40.10
CA PRO A 609 -29.36 1.45 39.76
C PRO A 609 -28.44 0.78 40.80
N ASP A 610 -28.74 0.95 42.09
CA ASP A 610 -28.03 0.30 43.20
C ASP A 610 -28.13 -1.23 43.16
N GLU A 611 -29.31 -1.78 42.84
CA GLU A 611 -29.52 -3.21 42.65
C GLU A 611 -28.71 -3.76 41.44
N THR A 612 -28.59 -2.96 40.37
CA THR A 612 -27.84 -3.32 39.16
C THR A 612 -26.33 -3.29 39.41
N ILE A 613 -25.84 -2.25 40.09
CA ILE A 613 -24.42 -2.12 40.47
C ILE A 613 -24.02 -3.26 41.41
N GLU A 614 -24.85 -3.56 42.41
CA GLU A 614 -24.59 -4.66 43.34
C GLU A 614 -24.61 -6.02 42.63
N MET A 615 -25.52 -6.23 41.68
CA MET A 615 -25.52 -7.42 40.82
C MET A 615 -24.19 -7.54 40.04
N ILE A 616 -23.74 -6.49 39.37
CA ILE A 616 -22.48 -6.50 38.59
C ILE A 616 -21.28 -6.75 39.50
N ARG A 617 -21.24 -6.10 40.68
CA ARG A 617 -20.19 -6.31 41.68
C ARG A 617 -20.13 -7.76 42.13
N LEU A 618 -21.27 -8.37 42.45
CA LEU A 618 -21.36 -9.77 42.87
C LEU A 618 -20.90 -10.73 41.77
N VAL A 619 -21.31 -10.47 40.54
CA VAL A 619 -20.94 -11.24 39.35
C VAL A 619 -19.44 -11.16 39.13
N LEU A 620 -18.88 -9.96 39.00
CA LEU A 620 -17.44 -9.77 38.79
C LEU A 620 -16.62 -10.38 39.93
N ARG A 621 -17.08 -10.26 41.18
CA ARG A 621 -16.38 -10.87 42.33
C ARG A 621 -16.34 -12.39 42.24
N HIS A 622 -17.43 -13.04 41.81
CA HIS A 622 -17.46 -14.50 41.70
C HIS A 622 -16.83 -15.00 40.39
N THR A 623 -16.99 -14.28 39.28
CA THR A 623 -16.56 -14.76 37.97
C THR A 623 -15.13 -14.37 37.66
N ALA A 624 -14.77 -13.12 37.94
CA ALA A 624 -13.45 -12.56 37.64
C ALA A 624 -12.50 -12.70 38.84
N GLY A 625 -13.00 -12.50 40.07
CA GLY A 625 -12.20 -12.67 41.30
C GLY A 625 -11.57 -14.06 41.38
N GLU A 626 -12.36 -15.12 41.25
CA GLU A 626 -11.83 -16.49 41.30
C GLU A 626 -10.84 -16.84 40.16
N LEU A 627 -11.06 -16.28 38.96
CA LEU A 627 -10.21 -16.55 37.81
C LEU A 627 -8.89 -15.78 37.87
N LEU A 628 -8.91 -14.55 38.40
CA LEU A 628 -7.76 -13.64 38.42
C LEU A 628 -6.94 -13.76 39.71
N ASP A 629 -7.56 -14.09 40.85
CA ASP A 629 -6.88 -14.28 42.15
C ASP A 629 -6.09 -15.60 42.23
N ARG A 630 -6.32 -16.54 41.30
CA ARG A 630 -5.53 -17.77 41.17
C ARG A 630 -4.17 -17.59 40.47
N THR A 631 -3.85 -16.37 40.04
CA THR A 631 -2.55 -16.06 39.46
C THR A 631 -1.62 -15.51 40.53
N ASP A 632 -0.31 -15.75 40.47
CA ASP A 632 0.71 -15.19 41.40
C ASP A 632 0.86 -13.64 41.30
N LYS A 633 -0.20 -12.96 40.87
CA LYS A 633 -0.28 -11.55 40.49
C LYS A 633 -1.09 -10.80 41.55
N PRO A 634 -1.00 -9.46 41.60
CA PRO A 634 -1.83 -8.66 42.50
C PRO A 634 -3.32 -8.99 42.34
N PRO A 635 -4.09 -9.04 43.44
CA PRO A 635 -5.49 -9.42 43.43
C PRO A 635 -6.31 -8.46 42.55
N PHE A 636 -7.31 -9.00 41.88
CA PHE A 636 -8.22 -8.20 41.06
C PHE A 636 -9.15 -7.40 41.99
N ASP A 637 -8.90 -6.09 42.09
CA ASP A 637 -9.70 -5.20 42.94
C ASP A 637 -11.03 -4.86 42.26
N VAL A 638 -12.00 -5.76 42.43
CA VAL A 638 -13.36 -5.65 41.90
C VAL A 638 -14.02 -4.34 42.31
N ASP A 639 -13.81 -3.92 43.57
CA ASP A 639 -14.47 -2.74 44.12
C ASP A 639 -13.96 -1.46 43.44
N ARG A 640 -12.65 -1.37 43.23
CA ARG A 640 -12.05 -0.27 42.45
C ARG A 640 -12.53 -0.25 40.99
N VAL A 641 -12.65 -1.41 40.36
CA VAL A 641 -13.12 -1.52 38.97
C VAL A 641 -14.60 -1.08 38.86
N VAL A 642 -15.45 -1.50 39.80
CA VAL A 642 -16.85 -1.10 39.85
C VAL A 642 -17.00 0.39 40.17
N GLU A 643 -16.18 0.95 41.06
CA GLU A 643 -16.15 2.39 41.35
C GLU A 643 -15.81 3.24 40.14
N LEU A 644 -14.83 2.80 39.33
CA LEU A 644 -14.47 3.46 38.06
C LEU A 644 -15.60 3.40 37.03
N ALA A 645 -16.37 2.31 37.00
CA ALA A 645 -17.49 2.14 36.07
C ALA A 645 -18.80 2.80 36.56
N LEU A 646 -18.91 3.14 37.84
CA LEU A 646 -20.10 3.71 38.49
C LEU A 646 -20.71 4.92 37.74
N PRO A 647 -19.92 5.89 37.25
CA PRO A 647 -20.47 7.05 36.53
C PRO A 647 -21.19 6.68 35.23
N LEU A 648 -20.80 5.59 34.56
CA LEU A 648 -21.43 5.12 33.32
C LEU A 648 -22.83 4.56 33.60
N TYR A 649 -22.99 3.78 34.68
CA TYR A 649 -24.29 3.23 35.10
C TYR A 649 -25.26 4.29 35.61
N LEU A 650 -24.75 5.34 36.27
CA LEU A 650 -25.58 6.43 36.79
C LEU A 650 -26.08 7.36 35.68
N ARG A 651 -25.37 7.48 34.56
CA ARG A 651 -25.79 8.32 33.42
C ARG A 651 -26.89 7.68 32.56
N GLY A 652 -26.88 6.35 32.40
CA GLY A 652 -27.84 5.63 31.54
C GLY A 652 -29.30 5.64 32.01
N ASN A 653 -29.58 6.06 33.26
CA ASN A 653 -30.92 5.91 33.87
C ASN A 653 -31.80 7.18 33.82
N THR A 654 -31.41 8.21 33.06
CA THR A 654 -32.16 9.49 33.01
C THR A 654 -33.06 9.69 31.79
N ALA A 655 -32.98 8.89 30.72
CA ALA A 655 -34.00 8.83 29.67
C ALA A 655 -33.76 7.64 28.74
N ALA A 656 -34.82 7.02 28.26
CA ALA A 656 -34.79 5.93 27.29
C ALA A 656 -34.03 6.34 26.01
N VAL A 657 -32.84 5.77 25.80
CA VAL A 657 -32.10 5.75 24.52
C VAL A 657 -31.38 4.40 24.41
N PRO A 658 -31.51 3.65 23.30
CA PRO A 658 -30.62 2.54 23.01
C PRO A 658 -29.32 3.13 22.43
N ALA A 659 -28.25 3.18 23.23
CA ALA A 659 -26.95 3.66 22.79
C ALA A 659 -25.86 2.67 23.20
N VAL A 660 -25.21 2.08 22.21
CA VAL A 660 -23.87 1.50 22.34
C VAL A 660 -22.93 2.66 22.69
N LEU A 661 -22.35 2.64 23.89
CA LEU A 661 -21.39 3.63 24.35
C LEU A 661 -19.98 3.08 24.12
N GLU A 662 -19.34 3.48 23.02
CA GLU A 662 -17.88 3.41 22.86
C GLU A 662 -17.28 4.71 23.40
N GLU A 663 -16.85 4.71 24.66
CA GLU A 663 -15.93 5.74 25.18
C GLU A 663 -14.87 5.03 26.04
N GLU A 664 -13.64 4.96 25.54
CA GLU A 664 -12.47 4.54 26.31
C GLU A 664 -12.14 5.61 27.37
N VAL A 665 -12.33 5.28 28.63
CA VAL A 665 -11.76 6.04 29.75
C VAL A 665 -10.58 5.22 30.31
N ILE A 666 -9.38 5.78 30.19
CA ILE A 666 -8.12 5.25 30.75
C ILE A 666 -8.07 5.47 32.26
#